data_AF-A0A8S9GSK9-F1
#
_entry.id   AF-A0A8S9GSK9-F1
#
_cell.length_a   1.000
_cell.length_b   1.000
_cell.length_c   1.000
_cell.angle_alpha   90.00
_cell.angle_beta   90.00
_cell.angle_gamma   90.00
#
_symmetry.space_group_name_H-M   'P 1'
#
loop_
_entity.id
_entity.type
_entity.pdbx_description
1 polymer ?
#
loop_
_entity_poly.entity_id
_entity_poly.type
_entity_poly.pdbx_seq_one_letter_code
_entity_poly.pdbx_strand_id
1 'polypeptide(L)'
;MARHSRRESFSDTAASTVCPDTDLLWPFGKLDGLDKDEIRETAYEIFFAACRSSPGFGGRTALTFYSKHNGGDNEGDGVGGGGGSSKGSGFGSLGRKEVVTTPTSRVKRALGLKMLKRSPSRRMTTASGAASAPSSPGNGSSIGGGSSGHVSPGAGFLTVPPSRPRRPLTSAEIMRQQMRVTEQGDTRLRKTLTRTLVGQTGKRAETIILPLELLRHVKTSEFSEVHEYQIWQRRQLKVIEAGLLLHPSIPLEKTNNFAMRLREVIRQSETKPVDTGKNSETMATLCNVVISLACRNTNTTASDVCHWADGYPLNIHLYVALLQSIFDVRDETLVLDEIDELLELMKKTWSMLGITRPVHNLCFTWVLFHQYIVTSQMEPDLLGASHAMLAEVANDAKKSDREALYVKLLTSTLASMQGWTEKRLLSYHDYFQRGNVGLIENLLPLALSSSRIVGEDVTISQGSSQEKGDVKLVDSSGERVDYYIRASIKNAFSKVTENMKDNVSETEEGEEAAKMLLQLAKETEDLALRERECFSPILKRWYSVAAGVASVSLHQCYGSVLMQYLAGRSSITKETVEVLQTAGKLEKVLVQMVAEDSEECEDGGKGLVREMVPYEVESIILRLLKQWIDEKLKTVQECLSRAKEAETWNPKSKSEPYAQSAGELMKLANDAIAEFFEVPIGITEDLVHDLAEGLEQLFQEYTTFVASCGEFETELHPYASSSHKMQQRLKVRKAFKESHTMHCLRRRSQQPQRRRLRHLRRPPPTSLHEPRHPTPLHSPQHSTLPKLSAPLPQQIPRSKP
;
A
#
# COMPACT_ATOMS: atom_id res chain seq x y z
N MET A 1 -18.84 18.16 31.13
CA MET A 1 -17.62 18.66 31.83
C MET A 1 -16.43 17.89 31.26
N ALA A 2 -15.88 18.20 30.09
CA ALA A 2 -15.09 19.36 29.68
C ALA A 2 -13.83 19.60 30.54
N ARG A 3 -12.69 19.01 30.12
CA ARG A 3 -11.36 19.59 30.31
C ARG A 3 -10.51 19.35 29.05
N HIS A 4 -10.48 20.38 28.21
CA HIS A 4 -9.48 20.57 27.17
C HIS A 4 -8.12 20.86 27.81
N SER A 5 -7.07 20.17 27.36
CA SER A 5 -5.69 20.63 27.53
C SER A 5 -5.15 21.19 26.22
N ARG A 6 -4.24 22.14 26.37
CA ARG A 6 -3.91 23.26 25.51
C ARG A 6 -2.95 22.83 24.39
N ARG A 7 -3.20 23.33 23.18
CA ARG A 7 -2.32 23.28 22.02
C ARG A 7 -1.16 24.24 22.26
N GLU A 8 0.04 23.70 22.50
CA GLU A 8 1.28 24.47 22.51
C GLU A 8 1.90 24.52 21.10
N SER A 9 2.49 25.68 20.83
CA SER A 9 2.99 26.15 19.54
C SER A 9 4.34 25.51 19.23
N PHE A 10 4.43 24.74 18.14
CA PHE A 10 5.72 24.27 17.62
C PHE A 10 6.30 25.33 16.70
N SER A 11 7.28 26.07 17.22
CA SER A 11 8.33 26.74 16.45
C SER A 11 9.62 25.98 16.73
N ASP A 12 10.29 25.56 15.65
CA ASP A 12 11.62 24.95 15.54
C ASP A 12 11.56 23.62 14.78
N THR A 13 12.01 23.64 13.53
CA THR A 13 12.29 22.42 12.75
C THR A 13 13.55 22.66 11.93
N ALA A 14 14.69 22.45 12.59
CA ALA A 14 16.03 22.47 12.01
C ALA A 14 16.80 21.25 12.51
N ALA A 15 16.77 20.16 11.74
CA ALA A 15 17.76 19.09 11.65
C ALA A 15 17.14 17.93 10.85
N SER A 16 17.94 17.31 9.96
CA SER A 16 17.72 16.03 9.29
C SER A 16 16.41 15.30 9.65
N THR A 17 15.36 15.60 8.91
CA THR A 17 14.15 14.78 8.81
C THR A 17 14.08 14.41 7.31
N VAL A 18 14.21 13.16 6.83
CA VAL A 18 13.66 11.90 7.32
C VAL A 18 12.55 12.18 8.30
N CYS A 19 11.35 12.51 7.80
CA CYS A 19 10.15 12.24 8.59
C CYS A 19 10.37 10.85 9.21
N PRO A 20 10.49 10.71 10.55
CA PRO A 20 10.80 9.43 11.17
C PRO A 20 9.75 8.37 10.85
N ASP A 21 8.60 8.79 10.29
CA ASP A 21 7.45 7.98 9.91
C ASP A 21 7.30 7.69 8.41
N THR A 22 8.22 8.15 7.55
CA THR A 22 8.15 7.81 6.12
C THR A 22 9.28 6.87 5.75
N ASP A 23 8.98 5.57 5.65
CA ASP A 23 9.85 4.51 5.09
C ASP A 23 10.28 4.74 3.62
N LEU A 24 10.19 5.97 3.12
CA LEU A 24 10.47 6.37 1.74
C LEU A 24 11.97 6.69 1.59
N LEU A 25 12.63 6.01 0.66
CA LEU A 25 14.06 6.19 0.41
C LEU A 25 14.32 7.33 -0.57
N TRP A 26 15.30 8.19 -0.31
CA TRP A 26 15.67 9.26 -1.24
C TRP A 26 16.44 8.70 -2.45
N PRO A 27 15.98 8.89 -3.71
CA PRO A 27 16.56 8.23 -4.88
C PRO A 27 17.70 8.99 -5.56
N PHE A 28 17.91 10.28 -5.26
CA PHE A 28 18.81 11.14 -6.04
C PHE A 28 20.23 11.25 -5.47
N GLY A 29 20.67 10.26 -4.69
CA GLY A 29 21.98 10.28 -4.04
C GLY A 29 22.11 11.33 -2.94
N LYS A 30 23.12 11.18 -2.10
CA LYS A 30 23.45 12.14 -1.04
C LYS A 30 24.27 13.29 -1.63
N LEU A 31 23.97 14.51 -1.20
CA LEU A 31 24.75 15.71 -1.50
C LEU A 31 25.32 16.20 -0.18
N ASP A 32 26.62 16.02 0.02
CA ASP A 32 27.30 16.41 1.25
C ASP A 32 27.75 17.87 1.19
N GLY A 33 27.73 18.56 2.33
CA GLY A 33 28.27 19.93 2.47
C GLY A 33 27.30 21.08 2.18
N LEU A 34 26.16 20.82 1.54
CA LEU A 34 25.08 21.79 1.31
C LEU A 34 23.80 21.41 2.06
N ASP A 35 23.22 22.34 2.81
CA ASP A 35 21.93 22.13 3.47
C ASP A 35 20.73 22.42 2.55
N LYS A 36 19.51 22.09 3.00
CA LYS A 36 18.29 22.28 2.20
C LYS A 36 17.99 23.75 1.88
N ASP A 37 18.35 24.67 2.77
CA ASP A 37 18.13 26.11 2.58
C ASP A 37 19.14 26.68 1.58
N GLU A 38 20.41 26.28 1.69
CA GLU A 38 21.49 26.59 0.76
C GLU A 38 21.15 26.09 -0.66
N ILE A 39 20.64 24.86 -0.81
CA ILE A 39 20.20 24.30 -2.11
C ILE A 39 19.03 25.13 -2.67
N ARG A 40 18.01 25.42 -1.85
CA ARG A 40 16.83 26.18 -2.28
C ARG A 40 17.20 27.60 -2.72
N GLU A 41 18.02 28.32 -1.95
CA GLU A 41 18.46 29.66 -2.33
C GLU A 41 19.31 29.66 -3.60
N THR A 42 20.23 28.70 -3.74
CA THR A 42 21.04 28.54 -4.96
C THR A 42 20.18 28.22 -6.18
N ALA A 43 19.18 27.35 -6.03
CA ALA A 43 18.22 27.03 -7.07
C ALA A 43 17.42 28.27 -7.49
N TYR A 44 16.98 29.10 -6.54
CA TYR A 44 16.33 30.38 -6.86
C TYR A 44 17.25 31.35 -7.61
N GLU A 45 18.52 31.45 -7.19
CA GLU A 45 19.52 32.29 -7.88
C GLU A 45 19.69 31.86 -9.35
N ILE A 46 19.81 30.55 -9.59
CA ILE A 46 19.88 29.94 -10.94
C ILE A 46 18.62 30.25 -11.74
N PHE A 47 17.45 30.02 -11.15
CA PHE A 47 16.17 30.28 -11.77
C PHE A 47 16.02 31.75 -12.19
N PHE A 48 16.37 32.68 -11.29
CA PHE A 48 16.32 34.11 -11.58
C PHE A 48 17.28 34.49 -12.70
N ALA A 49 18.51 33.97 -12.68
CA ALA A 49 19.52 34.25 -13.69
C ALA A 49 19.13 33.72 -15.08
N ALA A 50 18.48 32.55 -15.14
CA ALA A 50 17.93 31.96 -16.35
C ALA A 50 16.70 32.70 -16.88
N CYS A 51 15.85 33.20 -15.97
CA CYS A 51 14.62 33.91 -16.31
C CYS A 51 14.79 35.41 -16.55
N ARG A 52 16.01 35.96 -16.51
CA ARG A 52 16.27 37.42 -16.60
C ARG A 52 15.68 38.11 -17.84
N SER A 53 15.51 37.40 -18.94
CA SER A 53 14.91 37.90 -20.18
C SER A 53 13.37 37.82 -20.19
N SER A 54 12.76 37.19 -19.19
CA SER A 54 11.31 37.08 -19.04
C SER A 54 10.70 38.37 -18.47
N PRO A 55 9.46 38.73 -18.86
CA PRO A 55 8.70 39.79 -18.22
C PRO A 55 8.59 39.58 -16.69
N GLY A 56 8.82 40.62 -15.89
CA GLY A 56 8.81 40.56 -14.42
C GLY A 56 10.18 40.25 -13.76
N PHE A 57 11.14 39.74 -14.51
CA PHE A 57 12.51 39.49 -14.02
C PHE A 57 13.49 40.60 -14.43
N GLY A 58 13.30 41.24 -15.59
CA GLY A 58 14.07 42.41 -16.05
C GLY A 58 13.56 43.75 -15.50
N GLY A 59 14.46 44.58 -14.96
CA GLY A 59 14.11 45.84 -14.30
C GLY A 59 13.81 47.00 -15.25
N ARG A 60 12.52 47.36 -15.36
CA ARG A 60 11.89 48.68 -15.12
C ARG A 60 10.44 48.62 -15.61
N THR A 61 9.51 48.79 -14.67
CA THR A 61 8.06 48.85 -14.89
C THR A 61 7.45 47.54 -15.42
N ALA A 62 6.58 46.92 -14.61
CA ALA A 62 5.58 45.99 -15.14
C ALA A 62 4.65 46.81 -16.05
N LEU A 63 4.97 46.87 -17.35
CA LEU A 63 4.03 47.38 -18.34
C LEU A 63 2.82 46.45 -18.28
N THR A 64 1.67 47.03 -17.95
CA THR A 64 0.38 46.39 -17.94
C THR A 64 0.05 45.94 -19.37
N PHE A 65 0.44 44.72 -19.73
CA PHE A 65 0.03 44.12 -20.99
C PHE A 65 -1.37 43.53 -20.84
N TYR A 66 -2.36 44.24 -21.37
CA TYR A 66 -3.61 43.63 -21.78
C TYR A 66 -3.32 42.78 -23.02
N SER A 67 -3.46 41.45 -22.90
CA SER A 67 -3.49 40.57 -24.06
C SER A 67 -4.84 40.77 -24.77
N LYS A 68 -4.85 41.59 -25.83
CA LYS A 68 -5.84 41.49 -26.91
C LYS A 68 -5.27 40.49 -27.90
N HIS A 69 -5.78 39.26 -27.87
CA HIS A 69 -5.64 38.35 -29.00
C HIS A 69 -7.02 37.84 -29.38
N ASN A 70 -7.61 38.43 -30.42
CA ASN A 70 -8.55 37.73 -31.29
C ASN A 70 -8.59 38.39 -32.68
N GLY A 71 -8.27 37.60 -33.71
CA GLY A 71 -8.51 37.84 -35.15
C GLY A 71 -7.67 38.94 -35.80
N GLY A 72 -7.02 38.75 -36.93
CA GLY A 72 -7.01 37.65 -37.90
C GLY A 72 -6.25 38.14 -39.13
N ASP A 73 -5.51 37.25 -39.75
CA ASP A 73 -4.79 37.47 -41.00
C ASP A 73 -5.78 37.79 -42.14
N ASN A 74 -5.45 38.78 -42.97
CA ASN A 74 -6.00 38.85 -44.33
C ASN A 74 -5.12 39.74 -45.24
N GLU A 75 -4.37 39.09 -46.13
CA GLU A 75 -3.91 39.64 -47.42
C GLU A 75 -4.20 38.59 -48.52
N GLY A 76 -4.84 39.04 -49.62
CA GLY A 76 -5.14 38.28 -50.84
C GLY A 76 -6.31 37.27 -50.70
N ASP A 77 -7.33 37.20 -51.55
CA ASP A 77 -7.42 37.54 -52.97
C ASP A 77 -8.90 37.69 -53.39
N GLY A 78 -9.16 38.30 -54.54
CA GLY A 78 -10.52 38.68 -54.98
C GLY A 78 -11.36 37.59 -55.65
N VAL A 79 -12.65 37.96 -55.79
CA VAL A 79 -13.64 37.53 -56.80
C VAL A 79 -14.49 36.29 -56.49
N GLY A 80 -15.80 36.55 -56.30
CA GLY A 80 -16.85 35.83 -57.05
C GLY A 80 -17.94 35.08 -56.28
N GLY A 81 -19.11 35.71 -56.14
CA GLY A 81 -20.38 35.10 -56.60
C GLY A 81 -21.32 34.40 -55.61
N GLY A 82 -22.54 34.97 -55.46
CA GLY A 82 -23.83 34.28 -55.19
C GLY A 82 -24.06 33.84 -53.74
N GLY A 83 -25.08 34.27 -53.00
CA GLY A 83 -26.48 34.50 -53.37
C GLY A 83 -27.33 33.31 -52.89
N GLY A 84 -28.07 33.45 -51.77
CA GLY A 84 -28.97 32.39 -51.31
C GLY A 84 -29.52 32.54 -49.89
N SER A 85 -30.74 33.06 -49.79
CA SER A 85 -31.59 33.26 -48.62
C SER A 85 -31.81 32.05 -47.70
N SER A 86 -31.99 32.29 -46.40
CA SER A 86 -33.24 31.90 -45.67
C SER A 86 -33.30 32.41 -44.21
N LYS A 87 -34.36 33.19 -43.96
CA LYS A 87 -35.26 33.28 -42.78
C LYS A 87 -34.78 32.63 -41.46
N GLY A 88 -34.91 33.21 -40.27
CA GLY A 88 -35.78 34.30 -39.78
C GLY A 88 -36.20 33.99 -38.33
N SER A 89 -36.52 35.04 -37.56
CA SER A 89 -37.01 35.04 -36.16
C SER A 89 -35.93 34.87 -35.09
N GLY A 90 -35.79 35.69 -34.06
CA GLY A 90 -36.56 36.84 -33.56
C GLY A 90 -36.13 37.10 -32.11
N PHE A 91 -36.03 38.38 -31.72
CA PHE A 91 -36.24 38.92 -30.36
C PHE A 91 -35.41 38.31 -29.19
N GLY A 92 -34.52 38.98 -28.47
CA GLY A 92 -34.64 40.31 -27.88
C GLY A 92 -34.55 40.20 -26.35
N SER A 93 -33.45 40.73 -25.77
CA SER A 93 -33.22 41.04 -24.34
C SER A 93 -32.95 39.87 -23.37
N LEU A 94 -31.71 39.80 -22.85
CA LEU A 94 -31.37 39.69 -21.42
C LEU A 94 -29.88 39.39 -21.19
N GLY A 95 -29.29 40.10 -20.23
CA GLY A 95 -28.20 39.57 -19.42
C GLY A 95 -26.80 39.66 -20.01
N ARG A 96 -26.06 40.68 -19.57
CA ARG A 96 -24.60 40.74 -19.59
C ARG A 96 -24.04 39.51 -18.85
N LYS A 97 -23.85 38.40 -19.58
CA LYS A 97 -23.11 37.24 -19.09
C LYS A 97 -21.63 37.58 -19.23
N GLU A 98 -21.09 38.18 -18.18
CA GLU A 98 -19.66 38.25 -17.96
C GLU A 98 -19.18 36.80 -17.80
N VAL A 99 -18.77 36.19 -18.92
CA VAL A 99 -18.10 34.89 -18.91
C VAL A 99 -16.71 35.15 -18.34
N VAL A 100 -16.59 35.07 -17.02
CA VAL A 100 -15.30 34.93 -16.35
C VAL A 100 -14.79 33.54 -16.72
N THR A 101 -14.08 33.43 -17.85
CA THR A 101 -13.21 32.28 -18.10
C THR A 101 -12.03 32.42 -17.16
N THR A 102 -12.15 31.90 -15.94
CA THR A 102 -10.95 31.62 -15.12
C THR A 102 -10.02 30.75 -15.96
N PRO A 103 -8.78 31.19 -16.24
CA PRO A 103 -7.83 30.36 -16.99
C PRO A 103 -7.63 29.06 -16.20
N THR A 104 -8.15 27.96 -16.71
CA THR A 104 -7.94 26.64 -16.10
C THR A 104 -6.56 26.15 -16.51
N SER A 105 -5.71 25.86 -15.55
CA SER A 105 -4.37 25.32 -15.80
C SER A 105 -4.41 24.05 -16.67
N ARG A 106 -3.56 23.96 -17.69
CA ARG A 106 -3.49 22.78 -18.59
C ARG A 106 -2.86 21.61 -17.86
N VAL A 107 -1.77 21.85 -17.14
CA VAL A 107 -1.10 20.85 -16.31
C VAL A 107 -2.05 20.29 -15.25
N LYS A 108 -2.77 21.15 -14.52
CA LYS A 108 -3.75 20.66 -13.52
C LYS A 108 -4.84 19.81 -14.14
N ARG A 109 -5.37 20.22 -15.30
CA ARG A 109 -6.38 19.43 -16.02
C ARG A 109 -5.84 18.07 -16.48
N ALA A 110 -4.63 18.04 -17.05
CA ALA A 110 -4.00 16.81 -17.51
C ALA A 110 -3.69 15.84 -16.36
N LEU A 111 -3.37 16.38 -15.18
CA LEU A 111 -3.02 15.61 -13.99
C LEU A 111 -4.19 15.35 -13.02
N GLY A 112 -5.40 15.82 -13.34
CA GLY A 112 -6.58 15.66 -12.47
C GLY A 112 -6.51 16.47 -11.16
N LEU A 113 -5.67 17.51 -11.08
CA LEU A 113 -5.47 18.32 -9.87
C LEU A 113 -6.56 19.39 -9.69
N LYS A 114 -6.96 19.63 -8.44
CA LYS A 114 -7.95 20.65 -8.09
C LYS A 114 -7.44 22.08 -8.33
N MET A 115 -8.36 22.94 -8.75
CA MET A 115 -8.13 24.39 -8.81
C MET A 115 -8.27 24.98 -7.40
N LEU A 116 -7.40 25.91 -7.02
CA LEU A 116 -7.52 26.59 -5.74
C LEU A 116 -8.84 27.35 -5.69
N LYS A 117 -9.68 27.05 -4.68
CA LYS A 117 -10.90 27.84 -4.44
C LYS A 117 -10.46 29.25 -4.03
N ARG A 118 -10.40 30.18 -4.98
CA ARG A 118 -10.20 31.61 -4.72
C ARG A 118 -11.37 32.13 -3.89
N SER A 119 -11.24 32.06 -2.56
CA SER A 119 -12.07 32.85 -1.66
C SER A 119 -11.71 34.33 -1.82
N PRO A 120 -12.67 35.27 -1.77
CA PRO A 120 -12.37 36.70 -1.83
C PRO A 120 -11.40 37.05 -0.71
N SER A 121 -10.23 37.57 -1.08
CA SER A 121 -9.09 37.90 -0.23
C SER A 121 -9.46 38.30 1.21
N ARG A 122 -9.14 37.45 2.19
CA ARG A 122 -9.06 37.87 3.60
C ARG A 122 -7.69 38.50 3.83
N ARG A 123 -7.74 39.81 4.07
CA ARG A 123 -6.71 40.75 4.51
C ARG A 123 -5.56 40.09 5.31
N MET A 124 -4.35 40.12 4.76
CA MET A 124 -3.09 39.88 5.48
C MET A 124 -2.65 41.19 6.16
N THR A 125 -2.68 41.24 7.49
CA THR A 125 -1.96 42.24 8.30
C THR A 125 -0.69 41.61 8.86
N THR A 126 0.47 42.11 8.46
CA THR A 126 1.75 41.83 9.12
C THR A 126 1.83 42.68 10.40
N ALA A 127 1.57 42.08 11.55
CA ALA A 127 1.81 42.70 12.85
C ALA A 127 3.27 42.43 13.25
N SER A 128 4.15 43.41 13.01
CA SER A 128 5.43 43.51 13.70
C SER A 128 5.17 44.12 15.08
N GLY A 129 5.57 43.40 16.13
CA GLY A 129 5.38 43.76 17.52
C GLY A 129 5.99 45.12 17.89
N ALA A 130 5.18 45.93 18.56
CA ALA A 130 5.61 47.10 19.29
C ALA A 130 5.87 46.69 20.76
N ALA A 131 7.04 47.05 21.27
CA ALA A 131 7.32 47.14 22.70
C ALA A 131 8.09 48.45 22.97
N SER A 132 7.39 49.39 23.63
CA SER A 132 7.78 50.18 24.82
C SER A 132 9.28 50.44 25.05
N ALA A 133 9.82 51.63 25.37
CA ALA A 133 9.33 52.90 25.95
C ALA A 133 10.54 53.92 25.91
N PRO A 134 10.67 54.94 26.78
CA PRO A 134 9.98 56.24 26.80
C PRO A 134 10.92 57.49 26.80
N SER A 135 10.28 58.67 26.78
CA SER A 135 10.68 59.97 27.39
C SER A 135 11.84 60.81 26.81
N SER A 136 11.50 62.05 26.42
CA SER A 136 12.38 63.20 26.19
C SER A 136 13.08 63.67 27.49
N PRO A 137 14.15 64.51 27.45
CA PRO A 137 14.01 65.96 27.16
C PRO A 137 15.19 66.67 26.45
N GLY A 138 14.88 67.81 25.80
CA GLY A 138 15.62 69.07 25.98
C GLY A 138 16.83 69.43 25.09
N ASN A 139 16.76 70.67 24.53
CA ASN A 139 17.81 71.52 23.94
C ASN A 139 18.43 71.08 22.59
N GLY A 140 18.64 71.95 21.60
CA GLY A 140 18.48 73.39 21.47
C GLY A 140 19.10 73.86 20.14
N SER A 141 18.74 75.07 19.71
CA SER A 141 19.35 75.90 18.66
C SER A 141 19.30 75.45 17.19
N SER A 142 18.40 76.07 16.43
CA SER A 142 18.49 76.31 14.99
C SER A 142 18.91 77.76 14.72
N ILE A 143 19.79 77.97 13.73
CA ILE A 143 20.10 79.28 13.12
C ILE A 143 20.01 79.14 11.61
N GLY A 144 19.33 80.12 10.98
CA GLY A 144 19.38 80.48 9.54
C GLY A 144 18.42 79.66 8.67
N GLY A 145 17.29 80.18 8.19
CA GLY A 145 17.10 81.42 7.40
C GLY A 145 17.16 81.06 5.90
N GLY A 146 16.22 81.38 5.01
CA GLY A 146 14.93 82.06 5.06
C GLY A 146 14.36 82.15 3.63
N SER A 147 13.06 82.45 3.54
CA SER A 147 12.32 83.03 2.39
C SER A 147 12.12 82.18 1.10
N SER A 148 10.97 82.12 0.40
CA SER A 148 9.61 82.68 0.57
C SER A 148 8.74 82.29 -0.65
N GLY A 149 7.42 82.15 -0.42
CA GLY A 149 6.35 82.26 -1.44
C GLY A 149 5.68 80.92 -1.79
N HIS A 150 4.38 80.67 -1.66
CA HIS A 150 3.21 81.54 -1.51
C HIS A 150 2.06 80.74 -0.84
N VAL A 151 1.19 81.42 -0.11
CA VAL A 151 0.09 80.86 0.69
C VAL A 151 -1.24 81.01 -0.06
N SER A 152 -2.10 79.98 -0.06
CA SER A 152 -3.52 80.10 0.33
C SER A 152 -4.22 78.74 0.51
N PRO A 153 -5.24 78.66 1.40
CA PRO A 153 -5.50 77.47 2.20
C PRO A 153 -6.87 76.83 1.95
N GLY A 154 -6.97 75.52 2.13
CA GLY A 154 -8.24 74.78 2.14
C GLY A 154 -8.17 73.64 3.13
N ALA A 155 -8.75 73.84 4.30
CA ALA A 155 -8.77 72.90 5.40
C ALA A 155 -9.76 71.74 5.15
N GLY A 156 -9.40 70.56 5.66
CA GLY A 156 -10.33 69.51 6.07
C GLY A 156 -10.49 68.34 5.10
N PHE A 157 -9.77 67.24 5.33
CA PHE A 157 -10.35 66.01 5.88
C PHE A 157 -9.24 64.93 5.98
N LEU A 158 -9.16 64.28 7.14
CA LEU A 158 -8.37 63.06 7.33
C LEU A 158 -9.02 61.93 6.51
N THR A 159 -8.52 61.66 5.31
CA THR A 159 -8.75 60.37 4.65
C THR A 159 -7.43 59.66 4.40
N VAL A 160 -7.20 58.60 5.18
CA VAL A 160 -6.31 57.49 4.82
C VAL A 160 -6.59 57.12 3.34
N PRO A 161 -5.57 57.00 2.46
CA PRO A 161 -5.82 56.57 1.09
C PRO A 161 -6.44 55.18 1.11
N PRO A 162 -7.51 54.92 0.32
CA PRO A 162 -8.08 53.58 0.23
C PRO A 162 -7.00 52.62 -0.24
N SER A 163 -6.78 51.54 0.52
CA SER A 163 -5.88 50.46 0.17
C SER A 163 -6.23 49.95 -1.22
N ARG A 164 -5.40 50.26 -2.22
CA ARG A 164 -5.52 49.69 -3.56
C ARG A 164 -5.59 48.16 -3.43
N PRO A 165 -6.48 47.47 -4.16
CA PRO A 165 -6.38 46.02 -4.28
C PRO A 165 -4.96 45.67 -4.73
N ARG A 166 -4.24 44.89 -3.92
CA ARG A 166 -2.88 44.47 -4.26
C ARG A 166 -2.95 43.75 -5.61
N ARG A 167 -2.08 44.17 -6.53
CA ARG A 167 -1.94 43.53 -7.85
C ARG A 167 -1.77 42.01 -7.65
N PRO A 168 -2.27 41.18 -8.58
CA PRO A 168 -1.87 39.78 -8.64
C PRO A 168 -0.34 39.68 -8.59
N LEU A 169 0.17 38.75 -7.79
CA LEU A 169 1.61 38.51 -7.71
C LEU A 169 2.11 38.08 -9.10
N THR A 170 3.27 38.59 -9.49
CA THR A 170 3.98 38.10 -10.67
C THR A 170 4.55 36.71 -10.42
N SER A 171 4.78 35.90 -11.46
CA SER A 171 5.36 34.56 -11.31
C SER A 171 6.74 34.59 -10.63
N ALA A 172 7.50 35.69 -10.76
CA ALA A 172 8.72 35.94 -10.01
C ALA A 172 8.48 36.11 -8.50
N GLU A 173 7.48 36.91 -8.12
CA GLU A 173 7.10 37.12 -6.72
C GLU A 173 6.53 35.83 -6.10
N ILE A 174 5.76 35.05 -6.86
CA ILE A 174 5.29 33.72 -6.45
C ILE A 174 6.49 32.82 -6.19
N MET A 175 7.39 32.66 -7.17
CA MET A 175 8.58 31.80 -7.00
C MET A 175 9.41 32.19 -5.78
N ARG A 176 9.65 33.50 -5.57
CA ARG A 176 10.39 33.99 -4.38
C ARG A 176 9.72 33.55 -3.08
N GLN A 177 8.39 33.70 -2.98
CA GLN A 177 7.63 33.33 -1.79
C GLN A 177 7.66 31.81 -1.55
N GLN A 178 7.45 31.02 -2.60
CA GLN A 178 7.46 29.55 -2.49
C GLN A 178 8.84 29.01 -2.15
N MET A 179 9.89 29.61 -2.69
CA MET A 179 11.29 29.29 -2.39
C MET A 179 11.78 29.93 -1.08
N ARG A 180 10.91 30.59 -0.30
CA ARG A 180 11.23 31.23 0.99
C ARG A 180 12.44 32.17 0.95
N VAL A 181 12.67 32.83 -0.19
CA VAL A 181 13.81 33.75 -0.36
C VAL A 181 13.48 35.13 0.19
N THR A 182 14.39 35.72 0.96
CA THR A 182 14.18 37.04 1.57
C THR A 182 14.09 38.15 0.52
N GLU A 183 13.28 39.18 0.78
CA GLU A 183 13.16 40.35 -0.10
C GLU A 183 14.51 41.09 -0.27
N GLN A 184 15.32 41.13 0.79
CA GLN A 184 16.65 41.73 0.76
C GLN A 184 17.60 40.92 -0.15
N GLY A 185 17.58 39.59 -0.03
CA GLY A 185 18.32 38.69 -0.90
C GLY A 185 17.92 38.83 -2.37
N ASP A 186 16.62 38.82 -2.67
CA ASP A 186 16.12 39.03 -4.06
C ASP A 186 16.54 40.39 -4.61
N THR A 187 16.42 41.45 -3.82
CA THR A 187 16.78 42.81 -4.24
C THR A 187 18.27 42.91 -4.58
N ARG A 188 19.13 42.29 -3.76
CA ARG A 188 20.58 42.22 -3.97
C ARG A 188 20.92 41.45 -5.23
N LEU A 189 20.31 40.27 -5.40
CA LEU A 189 20.46 39.43 -6.59
C LEU A 189 20.05 40.19 -7.86
N ARG A 190 18.87 40.78 -7.86
CA ARG A 190 18.33 41.57 -8.97
C ARG A 190 19.22 42.76 -9.32
N LYS A 191 19.68 43.53 -8.33
CA LYS A 191 20.61 44.67 -8.54
C LYS A 191 21.92 44.19 -9.14
N THR A 192 22.47 43.10 -8.63
CA THR A 192 23.74 42.54 -9.08
C THR A 192 23.64 42.05 -10.52
N LEU A 193 22.66 41.19 -10.82
CA LEU A 193 22.48 40.66 -12.16
C LEU A 193 22.11 41.75 -13.17
N THR A 194 21.30 42.74 -12.78
CA THR A 194 21.03 43.91 -13.64
C THR A 194 22.32 44.69 -13.91
N ARG A 195 23.17 44.94 -12.91
CA ARG A 195 24.43 45.69 -13.13
C ARG A 195 25.44 44.91 -13.97
N THR A 196 25.57 43.61 -13.75
CA THR A 196 26.62 42.78 -14.33
C THR A 196 26.24 42.22 -15.71
N LEU A 197 24.95 42.00 -15.96
CA LEU A 197 24.46 41.34 -17.18
C LEU A 197 23.68 42.28 -18.12
N VAL A 198 23.44 43.54 -17.76
CA VAL A 198 22.93 44.56 -18.69
C VAL A 198 24.03 44.89 -19.70
N GLY A 199 23.78 44.55 -20.97
CA GLY A 199 24.75 44.64 -22.08
C GLY A 199 25.33 43.29 -22.52
N GLN A 200 25.17 42.22 -21.72
CA GLN A 200 25.46 40.84 -22.11
C GLN A 200 24.20 40.08 -22.56
N THR A 201 23.19 40.79 -23.05
CA THR A 201 21.91 40.23 -23.52
C THR A 201 22.05 39.23 -24.68
N GLY A 202 23.22 39.16 -25.33
CA GLY A 202 23.57 38.13 -26.32
C GLY A 202 24.29 36.90 -25.78
N LYS A 203 24.84 36.93 -24.54
CA LYS A 203 25.46 35.73 -23.92
C LYS A 203 24.38 34.85 -23.32
N ARG A 204 24.35 33.58 -23.75
CA ARG A 204 23.39 32.58 -23.26
C ARG A 204 23.56 32.41 -21.75
N ALA A 205 22.45 32.26 -21.01
CA ALA A 205 22.52 32.14 -19.55
C ALA A 205 23.38 30.95 -19.09
N GLU A 206 23.47 29.91 -19.91
CA GLU A 206 24.29 28.71 -19.73
C GLU A 206 25.80 28.93 -19.76
N THR A 207 26.31 30.12 -20.11
CA THR A 207 27.75 30.42 -20.08
C THR A 207 28.19 31.16 -18.82
N ILE A 208 27.25 31.46 -17.92
CA ILE A 208 27.51 32.22 -16.70
C ILE A 208 27.72 31.27 -15.53
N ILE A 209 28.90 31.36 -14.91
CA ILE A 209 29.19 30.72 -13.63
C ILE A 209 28.61 31.62 -12.54
N LEU A 210 27.35 31.38 -12.19
CA LEU A 210 26.58 32.29 -11.35
C LEU A 210 27.23 32.55 -9.98
N PRO A 211 27.68 31.54 -9.21
CA PRO A 211 28.33 31.79 -7.93
C PRO A 211 29.58 32.65 -8.04
N LEU A 212 30.36 32.47 -9.11
CA LEU A 212 31.56 33.28 -9.35
C LEU A 212 31.18 34.73 -9.65
N GLU A 213 30.19 34.97 -10.49
CA GLU A 213 29.74 36.33 -10.83
C GLU A 213 29.14 37.05 -9.63
N LEU A 214 28.45 36.33 -8.75
CA LEU A 214 27.95 36.85 -7.48
C LEU A 214 29.10 37.24 -6.54
N LEU A 215 30.10 36.36 -6.36
CA LEU A 215 31.30 36.64 -5.55
C LEU A 215 32.09 37.86 -6.06
N ARG A 216 32.12 38.09 -7.37
CA ARG A 216 32.84 39.22 -8.00
C ARG A 216 32.18 40.58 -7.77
N HIS A 217 30.85 40.61 -7.65
CA HIS A 217 30.09 41.86 -7.76
C HIS A 217 29.38 42.26 -6.47
N VAL A 218 29.01 41.30 -5.62
CA VAL A 218 28.37 41.62 -4.34
C VAL A 218 29.43 42.04 -3.34
N LYS A 219 29.28 43.26 -2.79
CA LYS A 219 30.20 43.79 -1.78
C LYS A 219 29.69 43.52 -0.36
N THR A 220 30.60 43.44 0.61
CA THR A 220 30.28 43.33 2.04
C THR A 220 29.36 44.47 2.51
N SER A 221 29.48 45.67 1.93
CA SER A 221 28.64 46.83 2.24
C SER A 221 27.15 46.67 1.89
N GLU A 222 26.80 45.64 1.11
CA GLU A 222 25.41 45.36 0.77
C GLU A 222 24.71 44.51 1.85
N PHE A 223 25.44 44.03 2.86
CA PHE A 223 24.93 43.26 4.00
C PHE A 223 24.80 44.14 5.25
N SER A 224 23.81 43.83 6.08
CA SER A 224 23.62 44.51 7.37
C SER A 224 24.67 44.05 8.38
N GLU A 225 25.05 42.77 8.31
CA GLU A 225 26.01 42.14 9.20
C GLU A 225 27.15 41.46 8.43
N VAL A 226 28.36 41.54 8.98
CA VAL A 226 29.54 40.88 8.39
C VAL A 226 29.41 39.35 8.44
N HIS A 227 28.74 38.81 9.45
CA HIS A 227 28.53 37.38 9.59
C HIS A 227 27.61 36.82 8.49
N GLU A 228 26.53 37.53 8.14
CA GLU A 228 25.63 37.19 7.04
C GLU A 228 26.37 37.12 5.70
N TYR A 229 27.28 38.08 5.46
CA TYR A 229 28.17 38.06 4.29
C TYR A 229 29.07 36.82 4.27
N GLN A 230 29.63 36.42 5.41
CA GLN A 230 30.51 35.25 5.50
C GLN A 230 29.75 33.94 5.24
N ILE A 231 28.55 33.79 5.79
CA ILE A 231 27.69 32.63 5.52
C ILE A 231 27.35 32.57 4.02
N TRP A 232 26.92 33.69 3.45
CA TRP A 232 26.61 33.77 2.02
C TRP A 232 27.84 33.45 1.15
N GLN A 233 29.01 34.03 1.45
CA GLN A 233 30.25 33.78 0.70
C GLN A 233 30.66 32.31 0.76
N ARG A 234 30.56 31.69 1.95
CA ARG A 234 30.83 30.27 2.15
C ARG A 234 29.88 29.39 1.33
N ARG A 235 28.58 29.72 1.29
CA ARG A 235 27.63 29.01 0.42
C ARG A 235 28.07 29.04 -1.04
N GLN A 236 28.40 30.22 -1.57
CA GLN A 236 28.80 30.35 -2.98
C GLN A 236 30.04 29.49 -3.30
N LEU A 237 31.02 29.43 -2.38
CA LEU A 237 32.21 28.58 -2.52
C LEU A 237 31.89 27.09 -2.42
N LYS A 238 31.00 26.67 -1.50
CA LYS A 238 30.52 25.28 -1.40
C LYS A 238 29.78 24.84 -2.66
N VAL A 239 28.97 25.72 -3.28
CA VAL A 239 28.29 25.41 -4.54
C VAL A 239 29.30 25.20 -5.67
N ILE A 240 30.33 26.04 -5.75
CA ILE A 240 31.45 25.88 -6.69
C ILE A 240 32.19 24.56 -6.44
N GLU A 241 32.46 24.22 -5.17
CA GLU A 241 33.09 22.97 -4.78
C GLU A 241 32.25 21.76 -5.18
N ALA A 242 30.96 21.77 -4.86
CA ALA A 242 30.04 20.70 -5.19
C ALA A 242 29.97 20.45 -6.70
N GLY A 243 29.86 21.51 -7.51
CA GLY A 243 29.71 21.40 -8.95
C GLY A 243 31.00 21.10 -9.70
N LEU A 244 32.13 21.70 -9.30
CA LEU A 244 33.39 21.60 -10.05
C LEU A 244 34.38 20.61 -9.50
N LEU A 245 34.29 20.19 -8.22
CA LEU A 245 35.25 19.29 -7.59
C LEU A 245 34.64 17.95 -7.17
N LEU A 246 33.46 17.97 -6.56
CA LEU A 246 32.83 16.77 -6.00
C LEU A 246 32.01 16.02 -7.05
N HIS A 247 31.22 16.76 -7.83
CA HIS A 247 30.25 16.21 -8.77
C HIS A 247 30.35 16.86 -10.16
N PRO A 248 31.54 16.91 -10.79
CA PRO A 248 31.67 17.46 -12.13
C PRO A 248 31.01 16.51 -13.16
N SER A 249 30.28 17.08 -14.12
CA SER A 249 29.71 16.32 -15.25
C SER A 249 30.80 15.70 -16.12
N ILE A 250 31.92 16.41 -16.27
CA ILE A 250 33.13 15.95 -16.94
C ILE A 250 34.17 15.50 -15.90
N PRO A 251 34.54 14.21 -15.82
CA PRO A 251 35.48 13.71 -14.84
C PRO A 251 36.79 14.51 -14.78
N LEU A 252 37.31 14.71 -13.57
CA LEU A 252 38.60 15.36 -13.33
C LEU A 252 39.71 14.32 -13.23
N GLU A 253 40.86 14.63 -13.81
CA GLU A 253 42.08 13.91 -13.52
C GLU A 253 42.57 14.22 -12.11
N LYS A 254 43.09 13.20 -11.41
CA LYS A 254 43.56 13.33 -10.02
C LYS A 254 44.74 14.33 -9.88
N THR A 255 45.48 14.56 -10.95
CA THR A 255 46.65 15.47 -11.04
C THR A 255 46.28 16.88 -11.53
N ASN A 256 44.99 17.20 -11.68
CA ASN A 256 44.58 18.48 -12.22
C ASN A 256 44.99 19.65 -11.28
N ASN A 257 45.95 20.47 -11.75
CA ASN A 257 46.49 21.60 -11.01
C ASN A 257 45.44 22.66 -10.66
N PHE A 258 44.46 22.90 -11.53
CA PHE A 258 43.36 23.83 -11.25
C PHE A 258 42.47 23.30 -10.13
N ALA A 259 42.15 22.01 -10.13
CA ALA A 259 41.36 21.40 -9.07
C ALA A 259 42.07 21.44 -7.71
N MET A 260 43.39 21.20 -7.67
CA MET A 260 44.19 21.33 -6.44
C MET A 260 44.22 22.76 -5.92
N ARG A 261 44.40 23.74 -6.80
CA ARG A 261 44.37 25.17 -6.43
C ARG A 261 42.99 25.60 -5.92
N LEU A 262 41.91 25.11 -6.52
CA LEU A 262 40.55 25.41 -6.05
C LEU A 262 40.32 24.89 -4.62
N ARG A 263 40.72 23.64 -4.36
CA ARG A 263 40.64 23.05 -3.01
C ARG A 263 41.39 23.88 -1.98
N GLU A 264 42.59 24.34 -2.31
CA GLU A 264 43.39 25.16 -1.39
C GLU A 264 42.72 26.52 -1.11
N VAL A 265 42.16 27.19 -2.13
CA VAL A 265 41.42 28.44 -1.94
C VAL A 265 40.19 28.23 -1.05
N ILE A 266 39.42 27.16 -1.27
CA ILE A 266 38.24 26.83 -0.45
C ILE A 266 38.66 26.54 1.00
N ARG A 267 39.68 25.70 1.21
CA ARG A 267 40.21 25.38 2.54
C ARG A 267 40.68 26.63 3.30
N GLN A 268 41.36 27.55 2.61
CA GLN A 268 41.75 28.84 3.21
C GLN A 268 40.54 29.69 3.59
N SER A 269 39.48 29.66 2.76
CA SER A 269 38.25 30.43 2.99
C SER A 269 37.47 30.03 4.25
N GLU A 270 37.68 28.80 4.75
CA GLU A 270 37.05 28.33 6.00
C GLU A 270 37.55 29.11 7.22
N THR A 271 38.81 29.54 7.19
CA THR A 271 39.47 30.27 8.30
C THR A 271 39.36 31.79 8.16
N LYS A 272 39.34 32.32 6.94
CA LYS A 272 39.24 33.75 6.66
C LYS A 272 38.44 33.99 5.37
N PRO A 273 37.50 34.96 5.32
CA PRO A 273 36.75 35.25 4.10
C PRO A 273 37.68 35.64 2.94
N VAL A 274 37.31 35.23 1.73
CA VAL A 274 38.06 35.56 0.51
C VAL A 274 37.97 37.06 0.25
N ASP A 275 39.10 37.72 0.03
CA ASP A 275 39.14 39.12 -0.36
C ASP A 275 38.61 39.28 -1.80
N THR A 276 37.45 39.91 -1.95
CA THR A 276 36.79 40.19 -3.24
C THR A 276 37.17 41.55 -3.83
N GLY A 277 38.21 42.20 -3.29
CA GLY A 277 38.75 43.45 -3.81
C GLY A 277 39.25 43.33 -5.26
N LYS A 278 39.19 44.43 -6.02
CA LYS A 278 39.62 44.46 -7.43
C LYS A 278 41.10 44.10 -7.66
N ASN A 279 41.94 44.25 -6.63
CA ASN A 279 43.38 43.97 -6.66
C ASN A 279 43.73 42.66 -5.94
N SER A 280 42.74 41.85 -5.56
CA SER A 280 42.96 40.58 -4.85
C SER A 280 43.52 39.52 -5.78
N GLU A 281 44.74 39.08 -5.51
CA GLU A 281 45.39 37.98 -6.23
C GLU A 281 44.64 36.65 -5.99
N THR A 282 44.09 36.45 -4.79
CA THR A 282 43.25 35.29 -4.47
C THR A 282 41.99 35.26 -5.33
N MET A 283 41.32 36.41 -5.53
CA MET A 283 40.12 36.49 -6.38
C MET A 283 40.45 36.29 -7.85
N ALA A 284 41.57 36.84 -8.34
CA ALA A 284 42.03 36.61 -9.70
C ALA A 284 42.35 35.13 -9.95
N THR A 285 43.00 34.48 -8.99
CA THR A 285 43.30 33.05 -9.00
C THR A 285 42.03 32.22 -9.01
N LEU A 286 41.07 32.53 -8.12
CA LEU A 286 39.77 31.86 -8.05
C LEU A 286 39.02 31.96 -9.38
N CYS A 287 38.95 33.15 -9.98
CA CYS A 287 38.30 33.35 -11.28
C CYS A 287 38.93 32.48 -12.37
N ASN A 288 40.27 32.49 -12.48
CA ASN A 288 40.98 31.70 -13.50
C ASN A 288 40.72 30.20 -13.33
N VAL A 289 40.86 29.71 -12.10
CA VAL A 289 40.67 28.29 -11.77
C VAL A 289 39.24 27.83 -12.04
N VAL A 290 38.25 28.59 -11.58
CA VAL A 290 36.82 28.25 -11.73
C VAL A 290 36.41 28.26 -13.21
N ILE A 291 36.81 29.28 -13.98
CA ILE A 291 36.52 29.34 -15.42
C ILE A 291 37.20 28.18 -16.16
N SER A 292 38.46 27.89 -15.85
CA SER A 292 39.21 26.78 -16.48
C SER A 292 38.60 25.41 -16.19
N LEU A 293 38.00 25.23 -15.01
CA LEU A 293 37.34 23.99 -14.63
C LEU A 293 35.93 23.85 -15.21
N ALA A 294 35.18 24.95 -15.28
CA ALA A 294 33.80 24.95 -15.75
C ALA A 294 33.68 24.93 -17.29
N CYS A 295 34.63 25.52 -18.01
CA CYS A 295 34.62 25.62 -19.48
C CYS A 295 35.47 24.52 -20.15
N ARG A 296 35.54 23.31 -19.58
CA ARG A 296 36.32 22.20 -20.14
C ARG A 296 35.60 21.60 -21.36
N ASN A 297 36.22 21.66 -22.52
CA ASN A 297 35.62 21.17 -23.77
C ASN A 297 36.08 19.72 -24.06
N THR A 298 35.15 18.80 -24.29
CA THR A 298 35.46 17.39 -24.60
C THR A 298 35.44 17.07 -26.09
N ASN A 299 34.80 17.90 -26.93
CA ASN A 299 34.67 17.68 -28.37
C ASN A 299 35.18 18.89 -29.18
N THR A 300 35.85 18.61 -30.30
CA THR A 300 36.48 19.57 -31.23
C THR A 300 35.50 20.46 -32.02
N THR A 301 34.22 20.48 -31.69
CA THR A 301 33.23 21.44 -32.18
C THR A 301 32.89 22.45 -31.09
N ALA A 302 33.05 23.74 -31.40
CA ALA A 302 32.96 24.87 -30.48
C ALA A 302 31.56 25.06 -29.89
N SER A 303 31.19 24.27 -28.88
CA SER A 303 30.04 24.52 -28.04
C SER A 303 30.52 25.24 -26.77
N ASP A 304 30.20 26.53 -26.67
CA ASP A 304 30.44 27.37 -25.49
C ASP A 304 29.45 26.98 -24.37
N VAL A 305 29.66 25.80 -23.77
CA VAL A 305 28.82 25.25 -22.67
C VAL A 305 29.64 25.25 -21.38
N CYS A 306 29.05 25.81 -20.32
CA CYS A 306 29.69 25.91 -19.02
C CYS A 306 29.18 24.81 -18.08
N HIS A 307 30.03 23.84 -17.78
CA HIS A 307 29.75 22.67 -16.94
C HIS A 307 30.07 22.96 -15.47
N TRP A 308 29.22 23.75 -14.80
CA TRP A 308 29.41 24.09 -13.38
C TRP A 308 28.31 23.57 -12.45
N ALA A 309 27.11 23.28 -12.96
CA ALA A 309 25.96 22.85 -12.15
C ALA A 309 25.18 21.69 -12.79
N ASP A 310 25.72 21.05 -13.83
CA ASP A 310 25.05 20.01 -14.62
C ASP A 310 25.45 18.59 -14.22
N GLY A 311 26.33 18.44 -13.23
CA GLY A 311 26.77 17.15 -12.71
C GLY A 311 25.87 16.57 -11.60
N TYR A 312 25.73 15.24 -11.62
CA TYR A 312 24.94 14.48 -10.64
C TYR A 312 25.73 14.22 -9.35
N PRO A 313 25.12 14.40 -8.15
CA PRO A 313 23.69 14.63 -7.89
C PRO A 313 23.29 16.11 -7.75
N LEU A 314 24.23 17.06 -7.74
CA LEU A 314 23.95 18.48 -7.49
C LEU A 314 22.82 19.04 -8.37
N ASN A 315 22.88 18.76 -9.67
CA ASN A 315 21.90 19.24 -10.65
C ASN A 315 20.46 18.81 -10.32
N ILE A 316 20.26 17.56 -9.91
CA ILE A 316 18.95 17.01 -9.56
C ILE A 316 18.44 17.60 -8.26
N HIS A 317 19.30 17.78 -7.24
CA HIS A 317 18.90 18.42 -5.98
C HIS A 317 18.44 19.86 -6.20
N LEU A 318 19.16 20.64 -7.01
CA LEU A 318 18.76 22.00 -7.39
C LEU A 318 17.43 22.01 -8.15
N TYR A 319 17.26 21.09 -9.11
CA TYR A 319 16.04 21.03 -9.92
C TYR A 319 14.81 20.57 -9.12
N VAL A 320 14.97 19.58 -8.23
CA VAL A 320 13.90 19.12 -7.34
C VAL A 320 13.47 20.24 -6.39
N ALA A 321 14.41 21.04 -5.87
CA ALA A 321 14.07 22.20 -5.06
C ALA A 321 13.21 23.22 -5.83
N LEU A 322 13.49 23.43 -7.13
CA LEU A 322 12.62 24.24 -7.99
C LEU A 322 11.24 23.62 -8.14
N LEU A 323 11.14 22.33 -8.46
CA LEU A 323 9.85 21.67 -8.65
C LEU A 323 8.99 21.68 -7.38
N GLN A 324 9.59 21.64 -6.19
CA GLN A 324 8.86 21.73 -4.92
C GLN A 324 8.16 23.09 -4.72
N SER A 325 8.59 24.15 -5.42
CA SER A 325 7.95 25.47 -5.33
C SER A 325 6.55 25.56 -5.94
N ILE A 326 6.06 24.50 -6.60
CA ILE A 326 4.70 24.47 -7.15
C ILE A 326 3.62 24.27 -6.09
N PHE A 327 3.98 23.88 -4.86
CA PHE A 327 3.06 23.70 -3.74
C PHE A 327 2.94 25.00 -2.93
N ASP A 328 1.75 25.29 -2.38
CA ASP A 328 1.55 26.50 -1.55
C ASP A 328 2.32 26.36 -0.22
N VAL A 329 3.24 27.27 0.06
CA VAL A 329 4.03 27.33 1.29
C VAL A 329 3.20 27.35 2.58
N ARG A 330 1.92 27.76 2.52
CA ARG A 330 1.00 27.76 3.68
C ARG A 330 0.22 26.45 3.82
N ASP A 331 0.02 25.75 2.71
CA ASP A 331 -0.70 24.50 2.63
C ASP A 331 -0.07 23.63 1.53
N GLU A 332 0.93 22.84 1.95
CA GLU A 332 1.75 22.06 1.03
C GLU A 332 0.97 20.89 0.38
N THR A 333 -0.31 20.72 0.70
CA THR A 333 -1.22 19.78 0.01
C THR A 333 -1.72 20.33 -1.33
N LEU A 334 -1.66 21.64 -1.52
CA LEU A 334 -2.27 22.33 -2.66
C LEU A 334 -1.22 22.73 -3.70
N VAL A 335 -1.52 22.42 -4.96
CA VAL A 335 -0.73 22.88 -6.12
C VAL A 335 -1.20 24.27 -6.55
N LEU A 336 -0.29 25.17 -6.89
CA LEU A 336 -0.57 26.54 -7.33
C LEU A 336 -1.27 26.58 -8.69
N ASP A 337 -2.19 27.52 -8.88
CA ASP A 337 -2.93 27.69 -10.14
C ASP A 337 -2.01 28.15 -11.29
N GLU A 338 -0.90 28.81 -10.96
CA GLU A 338 0.11 29.35 -11.87
C GLU A 338 1.14 28.29 -12.32
N ILE A 339 0.93 27.00 -12.03
CA ILE A 339 1.88 25.92 -12.32
C ILE A 339 2.35 25.87 -13.79
N ASP A 340 1.47 26.15 -14.77
CA ASP A 340 1.88 26.16 -16.18
C ASP A 340 2.96 27.22 -16.47
N GLU A 341 2.82 28.41 -15.87
CA GLU A 341 3.81 29.49 -16.03
C GLU A 341 5.09 29.17 -15.27
N LEU A 342 4.98 28.62 -14.06
CA LEU A 342 6.13 28.27 -13.23
C LEU A 342 6.98 27.17 -13.89
N LEU A 343 6.36 26.12 -14.43
CA LEU A 343 7.08 25.04 -15.13
C LEU A 343 7.74 25.55 -16.42
N GLU A 344 7.10 26.45 -17.17
CA GLU A 344 7.72 27.04 -18.37
C GLU A 344 8.90 27.96 -18.02
N LEU A 345 8.86 28.64 -16.87
CA LEU A 345 10.00 29.39 -16.37
C LEU A 345 11.13 28.46 -15.87
N MET A 346 10.81 27.40 -15.13
CA MET A 346 11.79 26.40 -14.67
C MET A 346 12.48 25.72 -15.85
N LYS A 347 11.78 25.49 -16.97
CA LYS A 347 12.38 24.96 -18.19
C LYS A 347 13.57 25.78 -18.70
N LYS A 348 13.64 27.08 -18.40
CA LYS A 348 14.78 27.93 -18.76
C LYS A 348 16.07 27.58 -18.02
N THR A 349 15.99 26.82 -16.91
CA THR A 349 17.18 26.36 -16.17
C THR A 349 17.75 25.06 -16.73
N TRP A 350 17.04 24.39 -17.65
CA TRP A 350 17.42 23.05 -18.12
C TRP A 350 18.81 22.98 -18.74
N SER A 351 19.20 23.96 -19.57
CA SER A 351 20.53 23.92 -20.19
C SER A 351 21.67 24.17 -19.20
N MET A 352 21.42 24.92 -18.12
CA MET A 352 22.42 25.18 -17.06
C MET A 352 22.59 23.98 -16.12
N LEU A 353 21.51 23.24 -15.87
CA LEU A 353 21.47 22.08 -14.97
C LEU A 353 21.63 20.73 -15.71
N GLY A 354 21.73 20.73 -17.04
CA GLY A 354 21.75 19.49 -17.83
C GLY A 354 20.47 18.66 -17.70
N ILE A 355 19.31 19.31 -17.53
CA ILE A 355 18.03 18.62 -17.36
C ILE A 355 17.40 18.35 -18.73
N THR A 356 17.16 17.08 -19.03
CA THR A 356 16.42 16.65 -20.21
C THR A 356 14.94 16.47 -19.88
N ARG A 357 14.07 16.42 -20.90
CA ARG A 357 12.64 16.17 -20.70
C ARG A 357 12.36 14.86 -19.93
N PRO A 358 13.01 13.71 -20.25
CA PRO A 358 12.85 12.48 -19.46
C PRO A 358 13.24 12.65 -17.99
N VAL A 359 14.35 13.34 -17.70
CA VAL A 359 14.78 13.63 -16.32
C VAL A 359 13.76 14.51 -15.61
N HIS A 360 13.20 15.53 -16.28
CA HIS A 360 12.13 16.34 -15.71
C HIS A 360 10.88 15.53 -15.39
N ASN A 361 10.39 14.72 -16.33
CA ASN A 361 9.22 13.88 -16.14
C ASN A 361 9.41 12.97 -14.91
N LEU A 362 10.58 12.34 -14.79
CA LEU A 362 10.91 11.50 -13.64
C LEU A 362 10.97 12.27 -12.32
N CYS A 363 11.66 13.41 -12.28
CA CYS A 363 11.73 14.25 -11.08
C CYS A 363 10.36 14.77 -10.67
N PHE A 364 9.51 15.12 -11.65
CA PHE A 364 8.17 15.64 -11.39
C PHE A 364 7.22 14.55 -10.87
N THR A 365 7.27 13.34 -11.45
CA THR A 365 6.59 12.15 -10.90
C THR A 365 6.95 11.92 -9.45
N TRP A 366 8.25 11.98 -9.13
CA TRP A 366 8.76 11.82 -7.77
C TRP A 366 8.29 12.93 -6.82
N VAL A 367 8.37 14.20 -7.23
CA VAL A 367 7.99 15.34 -6.38
C VAL A 367 6.51 15.27 -6.00
N LEU A 368 5.63 14.90 -6.94
CA LEU A 368 4.20 14.69 -6.66
C LEU A 368 3.98 13.54 -5.67
N PHE A 369 4.66 12.41 -5.87
CA PHE A 369 4.57 11.24 -4.99
C PHE A 369 5.10 11.52 -3.59
N HIS A 370 6.28 12.12 -3.50
CA HIS A 370 6.91 12.52 -2.26
C HIS A 370 6.03 13.51 -1.49
N GLN A 371 5.42 14.47 -2.17
CA GLN A 371 4.51 15.43 -1.53
C GLN A 371 3.27 14.76 -0.95
N TYR A 372 2.66 13.81 -1.66
CA TYR A 372 1.55 13.01 -1.15
C TYR A 372 1.93 12.29 0.16
N ILE A 373 3.15 11.76 0.25
CA ILE A 373 3.62 11.02 1.42
C ILE A 373 3.92 11.95 2.60
N VAL A 374 4.66 13.04 2.38
CA VAL A 374 5.02 14.01 3.43
C VAL A 374 3.78 14.71 3.99
N THR A 375 2.75 14.90 3.17
CA THR A 375 1.46 15.44 3.60
C THR A 375 0.53 14.40 4.24
N SER A 376 1.06 13.26 4.70
CA SER A 376 0.29 12.20 5.37
C SER A 376 -0.88 11.65 4.53
N GLN A 377 -0.72 11.59 3.21
CA GLN A 377 -1.69 10.99 2.30
C GLN A 377 -3.04 11.74 2.23
N MET A 378 -3.04 13.04 2.52
CA MET A 378 -4.26 13.85 2.64
C MET A 378 -4.96 14.11 1.29
N GLU A 379 -4.19 14.31 0.21
CA GLU A 379 -4.73 14.62 -1.12
C GLU A 379 -4.45 13.49 -2.12
N PRO A 380 -5.42 12.57 -2.37
CA PRO A 380 -5.23 11.45 -3.30
C PRO A 380 -5.01 11.89 -4.75
N ASP A 381 -5.41 13.11 -5.12
CA ASP A 381 -5.18 13.67 -6.45
C ASP A 381 -3.68 13.83 -6.76
N LEU A 382 -2.83 14.04 -5.76
CA LEU A 382 -1.37 14.09 -5.95
C LEU A 382 -0.81 12.72 -6.35
N LEU A 383 -1.36 11.65 -5.77
CA LEU A 383 -1.01 10.28 -6.12
C LEU A 383 -1.49 9.95 -7.54
N GLY A 384 -2.72 10.34 -7.88
CA GLY A 384 -3.25 10.23 -9.25
C GLY A 384 -2.42 11.01 -10.28
N ALA A 385 -1.98 12.22 -9.94
CA ALA A 385 -1.10 13.04 -10.76
C ALA A 385 0.28 12.38 -10.95
N SER A 386 0.85 11.78 -9.90
CA SER A 386 2.09 11.01 -10.00
C SER A 386 1.91 9.79 -10.92
N HIS A 387 0.80 9.06 -10.81
CA HIS A 387 0.50 7.94 -11.70
C HIS A 387 0.33 8.37 -13.16
N ALA A 388 -0.33 9.49 -13.41
CA ALA A 388 -0.45 10.08 -14.76
C ALA A 388 0.92 10.46 -15.34
N MET A 389 1.78 11.10 -14.55
CA MET A 389 3.16 11.43 -14.97
C MET A 389 4.03 10.18 -15.17
N LEU A 390 3.78 9.09 -14.42
CA LEU A 390 4.47 7.82 -14.59
C LEU A 390 4.20 7.19 -15.97
N ALA A 391 3.06 7.48 -16.61
CA ALA A 391 2.79 7.05 -17.99
C ALA A 391 3.73 7.74 -18.99
N GLU A 392 4.04 9.03 -18.81
CA GLU A 392 5.03 9.74 -19.61
C GLU A 392 6.44 9.16 -19.38
N VAL A 393 6.77 8.84 -18.13
CA VAL A 393 8.04 8.17 -17.79
C VAL A 393 8.13 6.79 -18.45
N ALA A 394 7.04 6.02 -18.52
CA ALA A 394 7.01 4.74 -19.22
C ALA A 394 7.27 4.91 -20.72
N ASN A 395 6.72 5.96 -21.35
CA ASN A 395 6.98 6.27 -22.75
C ASN A 395 8.44 6.68 -22.99
N ASP A 396 9.02 7.45 -22.07
CA ASP A 396 10.43 7.82 -22.13
C ASP A 396 11.36 6.62 -21.90
N ALA A 397 10.98 5.69 -21.03
CA ALA A 397 11.71 4.44 -20.78
C ALA A 397 11.73 3.52 -22.01
N LYS A 398 10.73 3.53 -22.89
CA LYS A 398 10.73 2.67 -24.10
C LYS A 398 11.75 3.04 -25.17
N LYS A 399 12.38 4.22 -25.07
CA LYS A 399 13.36 4.69 -26.07
C LYS A 399 14.64 3.85 -25.97
N SER A 400 15.26 3.52 -27.10
CA SER A 400 16.47 2.68 -27.15
C SER A 400 17.76 3.43 -26.83
N ASP A 401 17.80 4.75 -27.06
CA ASP A 401 18.95 5.61 -26.80
C ASP A 401 18.80 6.31 -25.44
N ARG A 402 19.25 5.64 -24.37
CA ARG A 402 19.13 6.11 -22.99
C ARG A 402 20.49 6.38 -22.38
N GLU A 403 20.68 7.60 -21.90
CA GLU A 403 21.87 7.97 -21.14
C GLU A 403 21.99 7.15 -19.84
N ALA A 404 23.19 6.71 -19.50
CA ALA A 404 23.44 5.88 -18.32
C ALA A 404 22.97 6.55 -17.01
N LEU A 405 23.09 7.88 -16.90
CA LEU A 405 22.60 8.64 -15.76
C LEU A 405 21.07 8.60 -15.65
N TYR A 406 20.35 8.69 -16.77
CA TYR A 406 18.89 8.59 -16.79
C TYR A 406 18.44 7.20 -16.33
N VAL A 407 19.07 6.12 -16.81
CA VAL A 407 18.76 4.75 -16.38
C VAL A 407 18.98 4.60 -14.87
N LYS A 408 20.10 5.08 -14.34
CA LYS A 408 20.39 5.05 -12.89
C LYS A 408 19.33 5.80 -12.08
N LEU A 409 18.95 7.00 -12.52
CA LEU A 409 17.90 7.81 -11.90
C LEU A 409 16.55 7.08 -11.93
N LEU A 410 16.18 6.53 -13.08
CA LEU A 410 14.94 5.81 -13.30
C LEU A 410 14.84 4.62 -12.37
N THR A 411 15.83 3.72 -12.37
CA THR A 411 15.87 2.54 -11.49
C THR A 411 15.80 2.94 -10.02
N SER A 412 16.58 3.92 -9.57
CA SER A 412 16.57 4.32 -8.15
C SER A 412 15.25 4.96 -7.73
N THR A 413 14.63 5.76 -8.59
CA THR A 413 13.36 6.44 -8.30
C THR A 413 12.22 5.44 -8.26
N LEU A 414 12.14 4.56 -9.26
CA LEU A 414 11.11 3.53 -9.31
C LEU A 414 11.27 2.51 -8.19
N ALA A 415 12.49 2.11 -7.82
CA ALA A 415 12.72 1.22 -6.69
C ALA A 415 12.23 1.83 -5.37
N SER A 416 12.43 3.13 -5.16
CA SER A 416 11.93 3.81 -3.96
C SER A 416 10.41 3.90 -3.93
N MET A 417 9.79 4.34 -5.04
CA MET A 417 8.33 4.41 -5.17
C MET A 417 7.71 3.02 -4.99
N GLN A 418 8.23 2.02 -5.69
CA GLN A 418 7.79 0.64 -5.63
C GLN A 418 7.94 0.10 -4.20
N GLY A 419 9.11 0.21 -3.57
CA GLY A 419 9.34 -0.29 -2.21
C GLY A 419 8.35 0.30 -1.19
N TRP A 420 8.04 1.60 -1.29
CA TRP A 420 7.05 2.23 -0.41
C TRP A 420 5.61 1.74 -0.67
N THR A 421 5.22 1.59 -1.95
CA THR A 421 3.88 1.11 -2.33
C THR A 421 3.68 -0.37 -2.02
N GLU A 422 4.65 -1.22 -2.37
CA GLU A 422 4.58 -2.66 -2.18
C GLU A 422 4.57 -3.04 -0.71
N LYS A 423 5.35 -2.36 0.15
CA LYS A 423 5.30 -2.60 1.59
C LYS A 423 3.87 -2.48 2.14
N ARG A 424 3.07 -1.55 1.60
CA ARG A 424 1.67 -1.34 1.98
C ARG A 424 0.74 -2.34 1.32
N LEU A 425 0.95 -2.67 0.05
CA LEU A 425 0.12 -3.65 -0.67
C LEU A 425 0.36 -5.09 -0.18
N LEU A 426 1.57 -5.45 0.21
CA LEU A 426 1.88 -6.76 0.79
C LEU A 426 1.28 -6.97 2.19
N SER A 427 0.76 -5.92 2.83
CA SER A 427 0.16 -5.98 4.16
C SER A 427 -1.01 -4.99 4.25
N TYR A 428 -1.83 -4.91 3.20
CA TYR A 428 -2.88 -3.90 3.10
C TYR A 428 -3.92 -4.00 4.24
N HIS A 429 -4.09 -5.20 4.80
CA HIS A 429 -4.92 -5.41 5.99
C HIS A 429 -4.44 -4.63 7.24
N ASP A 430 -3.16 -4.29 7.33
CA ASP A 430 -2.58 -3.53 8.44
C ASP A 430 -2.60 -2.01 8.19
N TYR A 431 -2.36 -1.59 6.95
CA TYR A 431 -2.24 -0.18 6.59
C TYR A 431 -3.58 0.47 6.25
N PHE A 432 -4.56 -0.31 5.77
CA PHE A 432 -5.84 0.21 5.33
C PHE A 432 -6.99 -0.34 6.18
N GLN A 433 -7.79 0.57 6.69
CA GLN A 433 -9.01 0.34 7.45
C GLN A 433 -10.21 0.85 6.65
N ARG A 434 -11.43 0.52 7.08
CA ARG A 434 -12.68 0.82 6.35
C ARG A 434 -12.82 2.28 5.86
N GLY A 435 -12.18 3.25 6.52
CA GLY A 435 -12.20 4.66 6.12
C GLY A 435 -11.23 5.06 4.99
N ASN A 436 -10.16 4.30 4.74
CA ASN A 436 -9.11 4.65 3.75
C ASN A 436 -8.81 3.54 2.73
N VAL A 437 -9.58 2.44 2.72
CA VAL A 437 -9.45 1.32 1.77
C VAL A 437 -9.50 1.77 0.30
N GLY A 438 -10.27 2.84 0.00
CA GLY A 438 -10.31 3.44 -1.34
C GLY A 438 -8.95 3.97 -1.85
N LEU A 439 -7.96 4.21 -0.98
CA LEU A 439 -6.62 4.61 -1.41
C LEU A 439 -5.90 3.52 -2.23
N ILE A 440 -6.28 2.25 -2.06
CA ILE A 440 -5.74 1.13 -2.84
C ILE A 440 -6.04 1.33 -4.33
N GLU A 441 -7.19 1.91 -4.70
CA GLU A 441 -7.53 2.19 -6.10
C GLU A 441 -6.53 3.11 -6.80
N ASN A 442 -5.89 4.01 -6.04
CA ASN A 442 -4.89 4.94 -6.56
C ASN A 442 -3.46 4.38 -6.44
N LEU A 443 -3.18 3.59 -5.39
CA LEU A 443 -1.85 3.03 -5.14
C LEU A 443 -1.52 1.84 -6.03
N LEU A 444 -2.49 0.97 -6.27
CA LEU A 444 -2.27 -0.27 -7.03
C LEU A 444 -1.85 0.01 -8.49
N PRO A 445 -2.49 0.92 -9.24
CA PRO A 445 -2.03 1.27 -10.58
C PRO A 445 -0.60 1.82 -10.61
N LEU A 446 -0.21 2.59 -9.58
CA LEU A 446 1.15 3.10 -9.47
C LEU A 446 2.18 1.97 -9.31
N ALA A 447 1.92 1.03 -8.39
CA ALA A 447 2.79 -0.12 -8.14
C ALA A 447 2.91 -1.06 -9.36
N LEU A 448 1.80 -1.29 -10.06
CA LEU A 448 1.79 -2.10 -11.28
C LEU A 448 2.52 -1.40 -12.43
N SER A 449 2.35 -0.09 -12.59
CA SER A 449 3.08 0.69 -13.61
C SER A 449 4.58 0.76 -13.30
N SER A 450 4.98 1.01 -12.05
CA SER A 450 6.40 1.10 -11.69
C SER A 450 7.12 -0.22 -11.90
N SER A 451 6.51 -1.33 -11.46
CA SER A 451 7.08 -2.67 -11.66
C SER A 451 7.18 -3.04 -13.14
N ARG A 452 6.22 -2.61 -13.96
CA ARG A 452 6.24 -2.90 -15.40
C ARG A 452 7.39 -2.17 -16.08
N ILE A 453 7.62 -0.89 -15.75
CA ILE A 453 8.75 -0.13 -16.30
C ILE A 453 10.09 -0.77 -15.90
N VAL A 454 10.23 -1.19 -14.63
CA VAL A 454 11.45 -1.87 -14.15
C VAL A 454 11.63 -3.25 -14.82
N GLY A 455 10.55 -4.03 -14.96
CA GLY A 455 10.58 -5.36 -15.59
C GLY A 455 10.83 -5.32 -17.10
N GLU A 456 10.25 -4.36 -17.82
CA GLU A 456 10.53 -4.10 -19.25
C GLU A 456 12.02 -3.76 -19.46
N ASP A 457 12.63 -3.00 -18.53
CA ASP A 457 14.06 -2.64 -18.63
C ASP A 457 15.03 -3.80 -18.37
N VAL A 458 14.67 -4.77 -17.52
CA VAL A 458 15.47 -6.00 -17.34
C VAL A 458 15.48 -6.84 -18.63
N THR A 459 14.35 -6.89 -19.36
CA THR A 459 14.26 -7.62 -20.64
C THR A 459 14.97 -6.91 -21.80
N ILE A 460 15.15 -5.58 -21.72
CA ILE A 460 15.87 -4.81 -22.76
C ILE A 460 17.38 -4.77 -22.48
N SER A 461 17.82 -4.88 -21.22
CA SER A 461 19.25 -4.93 -20.84
C SER A 461 19.92 -6.29 -21.06
N GLN A 462 19.16 -7.39 -21.19
CA GLN A 462 19.66 -8.73 -21.47
C GLN A 462 18.98 -9.29 -22.72
N GLY A 463 19.44 -8.89 -23.90
CA GLY A 463 18.77 -9.27 -25.15
C GLY A 463 19.62 -9.15 -26.39
N SER A 464 20.83 -9.72 -26.38
CA SER A 464 21.41 -10.24 -27.62
C SER A 464 20.59 -11.46 -28.05
N SER A 465 19.88 -11.33 -29.17
CA SER A 465 19.45 -12.42 -30.06
C SER A 465 18.78 -13.64 -29.41
N GLN A 466 17.44 -13.72 -29.44
CA GLN A 466 16.78 -14.92 -29.94
C GLN A 466 15.28 -14.75 -30.22
N GLU A 467 14.94 -15.09 -31.46
CA GLU A 467 13.70 -15.66 -31.99
C GLU A 467 12.33 -15.12 -31.53
N LYS A 468 11.77 -14.39 -32.49
CA LYS A 468 10.36 -14.21 -32.84
C LYS A 468 9.52 -15.50 -32.64
N GLY A 469 9.07 -15.73 -31.42
CA GLY A 469 7.98 -16.62 -31.06
C GLY A 469 6.90 -15.81 -30.34
N ASP A 470 5.64 -16.06 -30.66
CA ASP A 470 4.45 -15.42 -30.12
C ASP A 470 4.41 -15.54 -28.58
N VAL A 471 5.04 -14.60 -27.87
CA VAL A 471 4.90 -14.46 -26.42
C VAL A 471 3.54 -13.81 -26.22
N LYS A 472 2.54 -14.66 -25.92
CA LYS A 472 1.31 -14.23 -25.27
C LYS A 472 1.71 -13.26 -24.16
N LEU A 473 1.28 -12.00 -24.28
CA LEU A 473 1.26 -11.02 -23.19
C LEU A 473 0.38 -11.60 -22.08
N VAL A 474 0.95 -12.49 -21.26
CA VAL A 474 0.32 -12.92 -20.01
C VAL A 474 0.22 -11.68 -19.16
N ASP A 475 -0.98 -11.42 -18.66
CA ASP A 475 -1.31 -10.29 -17.80
C ASP A 475 -0.51 -10.38 -16.49
N SER A 476 0.74 -9.93 -16.54
CA SER A 476 1.67 -9.89 -15.41
C SER A 476 1.16 -9.00 -14.27
N SER A 477 0.12 -8.20 -14.53
CA SER A 477 -0.53 -7.40 -13.50
C SER A 477 -1.45 -8.26 -12.62
N GLY A 478 -2.18 -9.21 -13.21
CA GLY A 478 -3.01 -10.16 -12.47
C GLY A 478 -2.21 -11.05 -11.52
N GLU A 479 -1.07 -11.58 -11.97
CA GLU A 479 -0.17 -12.41 -11.14
C GLU A 479 0.38 -11.64 -9.92
N ARG A 480 0.64 -10.34 -10.08
CA ARG A 480 1.14 -9.50 -8.97
C ARG A 480 0.04 -9.15 -7.98
N VAL A 481 -1.19 -8.93 -8.45
CA VAL A 481 -2.34 -8.71 -7.56
C VAL A 481 -2.65 -9.97 -6.76
N ASP A 482 -2.62 -11.15 -7.38
CA ASP A 482 -2.69 -12.45 -6.68
C ASP A 482 -1.62 -12.53 -5.58
N TYR A 483 -0.37 -12.24 -5.92
CA TYR A 483 0.72 -12.24 -4.94
C TYR A 483 0.48 -11.29 -3.76
N TYR A 484 0.00 -10.06 -4.00
CA TYR A 484 -0.31 -9.10 -2.93
C TYR A 484 -1.44 -9.59 -2.03
N ILE A 485 -2.51 -10.16 -2.59
CA ILE A 485 -3.63 -10.74 -1.83
C ILE A 485 -3.11 -11.86 -0.93
N ARG A 486 -2.42 -12.85 -1.52
CA ARG A 486 -1.90 -14.01 -0.78
C ARG A 486 -0.93 -13.58 0.32
N ALA A 487 -0.02 -12.65 0.04
CA ALA A 487 0.93 -12.13 1.01
C ALA A 487 0.24 -11.37 2.16
N SER A 488 -0.68 -10.46 1.84
CA SER A 488 -1.36 -9.68 2.87
C SER A 488 -2.25 -10.54 3.76
N ILE A 489 -2.93 -11.54 3.20
CA ILE A 489 -3.76 -12.48 3.95
C ILE A 489 -2.90 -13.33 4.88
N LYS A 490 -1.76 -13.85 4.40
CA LYS A 490 -0.81 -14.59 5.23
C LYS A 490 -0.28 -13.74 6.38
N ASN A 491 0.10 -12.49 6.12
CA ASN A 491 0.57 -11.58 7.16
C ASN A 491 -0.51 -11.26 8.20
N ALA A 492 -1.74 -11.01 7.75
CA ALA A 492 -2.88 -10.78 8.64
C ALA A 492 -3.19 -12.00 9.50
N PHE A 493 -3.17 -13.21 8.93
CA PHE A 493 -3.37 -14.47 9.64
C PHE A 493 -2.28 -14.72 10.69
N SER A 494 -1.01 -14.52 10.32
CA SER A 494 0.12 -14.66 11.25
C SER A 494 -0.03 -13.72 12.44
N LYS A 495 -0.39 -12.45 12.20
CA LYS A 495 -0.62 -11.45 13.25
C LYS A 495 -1.78 -11.81 14.19
N VAL A 496 -2.88 -12.33 13.65
CA VAL A 496 -4.00 -12.86 14.45
C VAL A 496 -3.51 -14.01 15.34
N THR A 497 -2.69 -14.92 14.80
CA THR A 497 -2.15 -16.07 15.53
C THR A 497 -1.17 -15.64 16.63
N GLU A 498 -0.32 -14.64 16.37
CA GLU A 498 0.63 -14.09 17.36
C GLU A 498 -0.12 -13.37 18.49
N ASN A 499 -1.09 -12.51 18.17
CA ASN A 499 -1.92 -11.83 19.18
C ASN A 499 -2.66 -12.81 20.10
N MET A 500 -3.02 -14.00 19.61
CA MET A 500 -3.63 -15.04 20.45
C MET A 500 -2.62 -15.68 21.40
N LYS A 501 -1.37 -15.88 20.96
CA LYS A 501 -0.30 -16.45 21.79
C LYS A 501 0.13 -15.51 22.93
N ASP A 502 0.13 -14.21 22.70
CA ASP A 502 0.52 -13.22 23.71
C ASP A 502 -0.51 -13.09 24.86
N ASN A 503 -1.75 -13.54 24.65
CA ASN A 503 -2.83 -13.47 25.62
C ASN A 503 -2.95 -14.73 26.52
N VAL A 504 -1.98 -15.63 26.45
CA VAL A 504 -2.05 -16.97 27.03
C VAL A 504 -1.03 -17.14 28.16
N SER A 505 -1.51 -17.58 29.33
CA SER A 505 -0.71 -17.93 30.51
C SER A 505 -0.55 -19.44 30.63
N GLU A 506 0.68 -19.91 30.87
CA GLU A 506 1.09 -21.32 30.98
C GLU A 506 0.14 -22.20 31.81
N THR A 507 -0.83 -22.90 31.21
CA THR A 507 -1.47 -24.07 31.85
C THR A 507 -2.12 -25.04 30.84
N GLU A 508 -1.86 -26.35 31.01
CA GLU A 508 -2.37 -27.50 30.24
C GLU A 508 -2.38 -27.32 28.70
N GLU A 509 -1.21 -27.55 28.10
CA GLU A 509 -0.86 -27.41 26.67
C GLU A 509 -1.87 -28.04 25.67
N GLY A 510 -2.71 -28.98 26.10
CA GLY A 510 -3.66 -29.71 25.25
C GLY A 510 -5.02 -29.04 25.04
N GLU A 511 -5.70 -28.65 26.12
CA GLU A 511 -7.04 -28.03 26.07
C GLU A 511 -6.94 -26.56 25.61
N GLU A 512 -5.88 -25.89 26.03
CA GLU A 512 -5.62 -24.50 25.65
C GLU A 512 -5.35 -24.37 24.15
N ALA A 513 -4.54 -25.27 23.58
CA ALA A 513 -4.32 -25.32 22.13
C ALA A 513 -5.63 -25.56 21.35
N ALA A 514 -6.56 -26.36 21.90
CA ALA A 514 -7.86 -26.59 21.25
C ALA A 514 -8.70 -25.32 21.23
N LYS A 515 -8.78 -24.61 22.37
CA LYS A 515 -9.47 -23.32 22.48
C LYS A 515 -8.88 -22.27 21.53
N MET A 516 -7.56 -22.22 21.42
CA MET A 516 -6.89 -21.34 20.44
C MET A 516 -7.30 -21.67 19.01
N LEU A 517 -7.32 -22.95 18.60
CA LEU A 517 -7.73 -23.33 17.25
C LEU A 517 -9.21 -23.04 16.96
N LEU A 518 -10.08 -23.16 17.96
CA LEU A 518 -11.50 -22.79 17.83
C LEU A 518 -11.66 -21.28 17.63
N GLN A 519 -10.95 -20.47 18.41
CA GLN A 519 -10.96 -19.02 18.23
C GLN A 519 -10.30 -18.60 16.90
N LEU A 520 -9.21 -19.26 16.52
CA LEU A 520 -8.52 -19.01 15.25
C LEU A 520 -9.43 -19.31 14.06
N ALA A 521 -10.25 -20.35 14.11
CA ALA A 521 -11.21 -20.64 13.06
C ALA A 521 -12.22 -19.49 12.87
N LYS A 522 -12.71 -18.93 13.99
CA LYS A 522 -13.61 -17.78 13.96
C LYS A 522 -12.95 -16.52 13.42
N GLU A 523 -11.74 -16.19 13.87
CA GLU A 523 -11.01 -15.03 13.33
C GLU A 523 -10.64 -15.21 11.85
N THR A 524 -10.40 -16.45 11.41
CA THR A 524 -10.15 -16.78 10.00
C THR A 524 -11.40 -16.52 9.16
N GLU A 525 -12.58 -16.90 9.64
CA GLU A 525 -13.85 -16.58 9.00
C GLU A 525 -14.08 -15.06 8.95
N ASP A 526 -13.89 -14.35 10.07
CA ASP A 526 -14.02 -12.90 10.15
C ASP A 526 -13.04 -12.15 9.22
N LEU A 527 -11.81 -12.67 9.08
CA LEU A 527 -10.81 -12.15 8.14
C LEU A 527 -11.24 -12.38 6.67
N ALA A 528 -11.78 -13.55 6.35
CA ALA A 528 -12.32 -13.85 5.02
C ALA A 528 -13.48 -12.91 4.66
N LEU A 529 -14.41 -12.69 5.60
CA LEU A 529 -15.53 -11.77 5.43
C LEU A 529 -15.05 -10.33 5.21
N ARG A 530 -14.07 -9.87 6.01
CA ARG A 530 -13.49 -8.54 5.87
C ARG A 530 -12.85 -8.34 4.49
N GLU A 531 -12.11 -9.33 4.01
CA GLU A 531 -11.53 -9.32 2.67
C GLU A 531 -12.61 -9.15 1.60
N ARG A 532 -13.63 -10.02 1.62
CA ARG A 532 -14.74 -10.01 0.66
C ARG A 532 -15.51 -8.69 0.66
N GLU A 533 -15.73 -8.08 1.82
CA GLU A 533 -16.55 -6.86 1.94
C GLU A 533 -15.77 -5.57 1.69
N CYS A 534 -14.52 -5.49 2.14
CA CYS A 534 -13.75 -4.24 2.12
C CYS A 534 -12.81 -4.16 0.92
N PHE A 535 -12.09 -5.24 0.60
CA PHE A 535 -10.95 -5.20 -0.32
C PHE A 535 -11.28 -5.81 -1.68
N SER A 536 -11.97 -6.94 -1.71
CA SER A 536 -12.31 -7.63 -2.96
C SER A 536 -13.10 -6.76 -3.96
N PRO A 537 -14.07 -5.90 -3.57
CA PRO A 537 -14.78 -5.04 -4.52
C PRO A 537 -13.86 -4.05 -5.26
N ILE A 538 -12.76 -3.65 -4.63
CA ILE A 538 -11.72 -2.81 -5.23
C ILE A 538 -10.86 -3.68 -6.15
N LEU A 539 -10.30 -4.76 -5.60
CA LEU A 539 -9.32 -5.60 -6.30
C LEU A 539 -9.90 -6.33 -7.52
N LYS A 540 -11.21 -6.58 -7.56
CA LYS A 540 -11.92 -7.19 -8.70
C LYS A 540 -11.72 -6.47 -10.03
N ARG A 541 -11.41 -5.17 -10.02
CA ARG A 541 -11.11 -4.41 -11.24
C ARG A 541 -9.80 -4.85 -11.91
N TRP A 542 -8.89 -5.46 -11.17
CA TRP A 542 -7.59 -5.92 -11.65
C TRP A 542 -7.44 -7.44 -11.62
N TYR A 543 -8.14 -8.12 -10.69
CA TYR A 543 -8.11 -9.56 -10.56
C TYR A 543 -9.50 -10.09 -10.20
N SER A 544 -10.17 -10.74 -11.14
CA SER A 544 -11.60 -11.08 -11.04
C SER A 544 -11.96 -11.99 -9.87
N VAL A 545 -11.01 -12.83 -9.42
CA VAL A 545 -11.23 -13.85 -8.38
C VAL A 545 -10.52 -13.52 -7.05
N ALA A 546 -10.50 -12.23 -6.69
CA ALA A 546 -9.75 -11.73 -5.55
C ALA A 546 -10.19 -12.34 -4.20
N ALA A 547 -11.50 -12.47 -3.96
CA ALA A 547 -12.00 -13.06 -2.72
C ALA A 547 -11.75 -14.58 -2.68
N GLY A 548 -11.80 -15.24 -3.83
CA GLY A 548 -11.46 -16.66 -3.97
C GLY A 548 -10.00 -16.94 -3.59
N VAL A 549 -9.05 -16.18 -4.14
CA VAL A 549 -7.61 -16.33 -3.82
C VAL A 549 -7.33 -16.13 -2.33
N ALA A 550 -7.97 -15.13 -1.71
CA ALA A 550 -7.85 -14.92 -0.29
C ALA A 550 -8.41 -16.10 0.54
N SER A 551 -9.56 -16.62 0.14
CA SER A 551 -10.21 -17.76 0.80
C SER A 551 -9.37 -19.04 0.72
N VAL A 552 -8.76 -19.31 -0.45
CA VAL A 552 -7.79 -20.41 -0.63
C VAL A 552 -6.59 -20.22 0.29
N SER A 553 -6.06 -19.00 0.36
CA SER A 553 -4.89 -18.69 1.20
C SER A 553 -5.18 -18.89 2.70
N LEU A 554 -6.34 -18.43 3.17
CA LEU A 554 -6.80 -18.63 4.54
C LEU A 554 -7.01 -20.11 4.86
N HIS A 555 -7.60 -20.86 3.93
CA HIS A 555 -7.78 -22.31 4.06
C HIS A 555 -6.45 -23.03 4.22
N GLN A 556 -5.44 -22.69 3.42
CA GLN A 556 -4.09 -23.27 3.52
C GLN A 556 -3.39 -22.88 4.84
N CYS A 557 -3.51 -21.62 5.27
CA CYS A 557 -2.97 -21.14 6.54
C CYS A 557 -3.56 -21.88 7.74
N TYR A 558 -4.89 -21.90 7.85
CA TYR A 558 -5.57 -22.61 8.93
C TYR A 558 -5.30 -24.11 8.88
N GLY A 559 -5.33 -24.72 7.68
CA GLY A 559 -5.05 -26.13 7.46
C GLY A 559 -3.65 -26.53 7.96
N SER A 560 -2.65 -25.68 7.74
CA SER A 560 -1.29 -25.93 8.24
C SER A 560 -1.23 -25.97 9.76
N VAL A 561 -1.90 -25.03 10.44
CA VAL A 561 -1.98 -24.98 11.91
C VAL A 561 -2.80 -26.15 12.46
N LEU A 562 -3.90 -26.52 11.79
CA LEU A 562 -4.72 -27.67 12.13
C LEU A 562 -3.92 -28.98 12.05
N MET A 563 -3.17 -29.19 10.97
CA MET A 563 -2.35 -30.40 10.82
C MET A 563 -1.22 -30.44 11.85
N GLN A 564 -0.64 -29.29 12.21
CA GLN A 564 0.33 -29.21 13.30
C GLN A 564 -0.30 -29.57 14.66
N TYR A 565 -1.53 -29.12 14.93
CA TYR A 565 -2.26 -29.50 16.14
C TYR A 565 -2.57 -31.01 16.20
N LEU A 566 -2.86 -31.63 15.05
CA LEU A 566 -3.11 -33.07 14.97
C LEU A 566 -1.82 -33.89 15.02
N ALA A 567 -0.68 -33.32 14.62
CA ALA A 567 0.62 -33.98 14.68
C ALA A 567 1.03 -34.21 16.14
N GLY A 568 1.02 -35.48 16.57
CA GLY A 568 1.41 -35.88 17.92
C GLY A 568 0.26 -36.27 18.85
N ARG A 569 -1.00 -36.15 18.42
CA ARG A 569 -2.15 -36.70 19.14
C ARG A 569 -2.57 -38.05 18.56
N SER A 570 -2.52 -39.10 19.37
CA SER A 570 -3.03 -40.43 19.02
C SER A 570 -4.41 -40.73 19.62
N SER A 571 -4.85 -39.97 20.62
CA SER A 571 -6.12 -40.16 21.31
C SER A 571 -7.19 -39.16 20.84
N ILE A 572 -8.40 -39.66 20.62
CA ILE A 572 -9.56 -38.84 20.30
C ILE A 572 -10.17 -38.26 21.58
N THR A 573 -10.05 -36.93 21.76
CA THR A 573 -10.68 -36.20 22.88
C THR A 573 -11.88 -35.41 22.40
N LYS A 574 -12.76 -35.00 23.33
CA LYS A 574 -13.93 -34.16 23.01
C LYS A 574 -13.52 -32.84 22.33
N GLU A 575 -12.43 -32.24 22.78
CA GLU A 575 -11.89 -30.98 22.29
C GLU A 575 -11.35 -31.16 20.85
N THR A 576 -10.67 -32.29 20.59
CA THR A 576 -10.17 -32.63 19.25
C THR A 576 -11.32 -32.77 18.25
N VAL A 577 -12.43 -33.39 18.67
CA VAL A 577 -13.64 -33.51 17.85
C VAL A 577 -14.26 -32.15 17.57
N GLU A 578 -14.34 -31.28 18.58
CA GLU A 578 -14.89 -29.92 18.42
C GLU A 578 -14.05 -29.07 17.46
N VAL A 579 -12.72 -29.14 17.56
CA VAL A 579 -11.78 -28.50 16.63
C VAL A 579 -12.01 -29.00 15.21
N LEU A 580 -12.04 -30.32 15.00
CA LEU A 580 -12.24 -30.93 13.69
C LEU A 580 -13.60 -30.57 13.06
N GLN A 581 -14.68 -30.57 13.85
CA GLN A 581 -16.00 -30.15 13.38
C GLN A 581 -16.05 -28.67 13.01
N THR A 582 -15.37 -27.82 13.78
CA THR A 582 -15.29 -26.38 13.52
C THR A 582 -14.45 -26.10 12.27
N ALA A 583 -13.33 -26.79 12.09
CA ALA A 583 -12.53 -26.75 10.88
C ALA A 583 -13.34 -27.14 9.63
N GLY A 584 -14.15 -28.20 9.72
CA GLY A 584 -15.03 -28.62 8.62
C GLY A 584 -16.15 -27.62 8.30
N LYS A 585 -16.62 -26.83 9.28
CA LYS A 585 -17.55 -25.72 9.01
C LYS A 585 -16.85 -24.56 8.32
N LEU A 586 -15.67 -24.17 8.81
CA LEU A 586 -14.84 -23.12 8.21
C LEU A 586 -14.50 -23.46 6.75
N GLU A 587 -14.06 -24.70 6.49
CA GLU A 587 -13.76 -25.16 5.12
C GLU A 587 -14.96 -24.99 4.19
N LYS A 588 -16.17 -25.36 4.63
CA LYS A 588 -17.40 -25.18 3.83
C LYS A 588 -17.68 -23.70 3.52
N VAL A 589 -17.47 -22.81 4.48
CA VAL A 589 -17.65 -21.36 4.28
C VAL A 589 -16.64 -20.84 3.26
N LEU A 590 -15.35 -21.20 3.40
CA LEU A 590 -14.30 -20.75 2.48
C LEU A 590 -14.49 -21.31 1.06
N VAL A 591 -14.86 -22.58 0.92
CA VAL A 591 -15.17 -23.19 -0.38
C VAL A 591 -16.38 -22.53 -1.03
N GLN A 592 -17.42 -22.22 -0.25
CA GLN A 592 -18.59 -21.50 -0.74
C GLN A 592 -18.21 -20.10 -1.25
N MET A 593 -17.35 -19.38 -0.53
CA MET A 593 -16.84 -18.07 -0.97
C MET A 593 -16.05 -18.16 -2.28
N VAL A 594 -15.21 -19.19 -2.46
CA VAL A 594 -14.49 -19.42 -3.72
C VAL A 594 -15.46 -19.67 -4.87
N ALA A 595 -16.51 -20.47 -4.63
CA ALA A 595 -17.53 -20.78 -5.64
C ALA A 595 -18.31 -19.52 -6.06
N GLU A 596 -18.77 -18.72 -5.11
CA GLU A 596 -19.49 -17.46 -5.34
C GLU A 596 -18.63 -16.43 -6.09
N ASP A 597 -17.34 -16.33 -5.74
CA ASP A 597 -16.44 -15.34 -6.37
C ASP A 597 -16.04 -15.72 -7.80
N SER A 598 -16.15 -17.01 -8.15
CA SER A 598 -15.70 -17.54 -9.43
C SER A 598 -16.81 -17.68 -10.47
N GLU A 599 -18.03 -17.23 -10.20
CA GLU A 599 -19.15 -17.30 -11.15
C GLU A 599 -18.85 -16.60 -12.49
N GLU A 600 -18.04 -15.54 -12.44
CA GLU A 600 -17.65 -14.73 -13.61
C GLU A 600 -16.34 -15.20 -14.27
N CYS A 601 -15.67 -16.24 -13.74
CA CYS A 601 -14.39 -16.75 -14.23
C CYS A 601 -14.58 -17.84 -15.32
N GLU A 602 -13.74 -17.85 -16.38
CA GLU A 602 -13.84 -18.84 -17.47
C GLU A 602 -13.73 -20.31 -17.00
N ASP A 603 -12.96 -20.56 -15.94
CA ASP A 603 -12.81 -21.91 -15.35
C ASP A 603 -13.83 -22.18 -14.23
N GLY A 604 -14.73 -21.22 -13.93
CA GLY A 604 -15.71 -21.34 -12.86
C GLY A 604 -15.09 -21.65 -11.48
N GLY A 605 -13.83 -21.23 -11.25
CA GLY A 605 -13.12 -21.43 -9.99
C GLY A 605 -12.49 -22.80 -9.80
N LYS A 606 -12.54 -23.70 -10.79
CA LYS A 606 -12.01 -25.06 -10.65
C LYS A 606 -10.51 -25.08 -10.34
N GLY A 607 -9.72 -24.18 -10.92
CA GLY A 607 -8.30 -24.01 -10.61
C GLY A 607 -8.07 -23.71 -9.13
N LEU A 608 -8.79 -22.74 -8.57
CA LEU A 608 -8.66 -22.36 -7.15
C LEU A 608 -9.15 -23.46 -6.21
N VAL A 609 -10.27 -24.10 -6.52
CA VAL A 609 -10.80 -25.21 -5.71
C VAL A 609 -9.81 -26.38 -5.68
N ARG A 610 -9.05 -26.63 -6.76
CA ARG A 610 -8.00 -27.66 -6.78
C ARG A 610 -6.81 -27.34 -5.88
N GLU A 611 -6.54 -26.06 -5.59
CA GLU A 611 -5.50 -25.66 -4.64
C GLU A 611 -5.92 -25.93 -3.18
N MET A 612 -7.21 -26.14 -2.92
CA MET A 612 -7.74 -26.44 -1.58
C MET A 612 -7.72 -27.95 -1.35
N VAL A 613 -6.76 -28.42 -0.55
CA VAL A 613 -6.70 -29.82 -0.12
C VAL A 613 -7.69 -30.02 1.03
N PRO A 614 -8.75 -30.85 0.88
CA PRO A 614 -9.75 -31.03 1.92
C PRO A 614 -9.13 -31.38 3.27
N TYR A 615 -9.67 -30.88 4.37
CA TYR A 615 -9.18 -31.21 5.72
C TYR A 615 -9.47 -32.66 6.13
N GLU A 616 -10.28 -33.40 5.35
CA GLU A 616 -10.60 -34.82 5.58
C GLU A 616 -11.12 -35.13 6.99
N VAL A 617 -11.92 -34.21 7.55
CA VAL A 617 -12.40 -34.25 8.94
C VAL A 617 -12.95 -35.63 9.34
N GLU A 618 -13.83 -36.22 8.52
CA GLU A 618 -14.44 -37.52 8.80
C GLU A 618 -13.42 -38.66 8.79
N SER A 619 -12.50 -38.67 7.82
CA SER A 619 -11.44 -39.66 7.71
C SER A 619 -10.46 -39.59 8.88
N ILE A 620 -10.11 -38.38 9.32
CA ILE A 620 -9.22 -38.16 10.47
C ILE A 620 -9.89 -38.64 11.76
N ILE A 621 -11.15 -38.30 11.98
CA ILE A 621 -11.93 -38.78 13.13
C ILE A 621 -11.96 -40.31 13.15
N LEU A 622 -12.26 -40.94 12.01
CA LEU A 622 -12.30 -42.39 11.89
C LEU A 622 -10.95 -43.04 12.22
N ARG A 623 -9.86 -42.48 11.70
CA ARG A 623 -8.50 -42.95 11.96
C ARG A 623 -8.15 -42.86 13.45
N LEU A 624 -8.43 -41.72 14.09
CA LEU A 624 -8.17 -41.53 15.53
C LEU A 624 -9.00 -42.47 16.40
N LEU A 625 -10.26 -42.74 16.01
CA LEU A 625 -11.10 -43.72 16.71
C LEU A 625 -10.52 -45.14 16.63
N LYS A 626 -10.07 -45.58 15.46
CA LYS A 626 -9.44 -46.89 15.30
C LYS A 626 -8.15 -47.01 16.10
N GLN A 627 -7.29 -46.01 16.03
CA GLN A 627 -6.05 -45.98 16.81
C GLN A 627 -6.33 -46.01 18.33
N TRP A 628 -7.35 -45.28 18.78
CA TRP A 628 -7.78 -45.32 20.17
C TRP A 628 -8.30 -46.71 20.58
N ILE A 629 -9.08 -47.39 19.72
CA ILE A 629 -9.53 -48.77 19.97
C ILE A 629 -8.31 -49.69 20.13
N ASP A 630 -7.35 -49.63 19.22
CA ASP A 630 -6.13 -50.44 19.27
C ASP A 630 -5.32 -50.19 20.55
N GLU A 631 -5.17 -48.93 20.97
CA GLU A 631 -4.47 -48.55 22.21
C GLU A 631 -5.20 -49.08 23.47
N LYS A 632 -6.53 -49.01 23.50
CA LYS A 632 -7.33 -49.54 24.61
C LYS A 632 -7.25 -51.07 24.67
N LEU A 633 -7.37 -51.75 23.53
CA LEU A 633 -7.21 -53.19 23.44
C LEU A 633 -5.82 -53.63 23.87
N LYS A 634 -4.77 -52.90 23.45
CA LYS A 634 -3.39 -53.16 23.88
C LYS A 634 -3.22 -53.00 25.39
N THR A 635 -3.85 -52.00 26.00
CA THR A 635 -3.82 -51.82 27.47
C THR A 635 -4.44 -53.02 28.21
N VAL A 636 -5.57 -53.53 27.70
CA VAL A 636 -6.20 -54.75 28.23
C VAL A 636 -5.30 -55.97 28.00
N GLN A 637 -4.64 -56.07 26.84
CA GLN A 637 -3.70 -57.13 26.52
C GLN A 637 -2.46 -57.12 27.43
N GLU A 638 -1.90 -55.95 27.74
CA GLU A 638 -0.78 -55.81 28.69
C GLU A 638 -1.19 -56.25 30.11
N CYS A 639 -2.43 -55.93 30.53
CA CYS A 639 -3.00 -56.44 31.78
C CYS A 639 -3.12 -57.96 31.77
N LEU A 640 -3.57 -58.54 30.65
CA LEU A 640 -3.64 -59.99 30.44
C LEU A 640 -2.25 -60.64 30.53
N SER A 641 -1.26 -60.11 29.82
CA SER A 641 0.12 -60.63 29.85
C SER A 641 0.71 -60.58 31.27
N ARG A 642 0.51 -59.46 31.99
CA ARG A 642 0.93 -59.33 33.39
C ARG A 642 0.26 -60.37 34.30
N ALA A 643 -1.03 -60.63 34.09
CA ALA A 643 -1.76 -61.64 34.83
C ALA A 643 -1.22 -63.07 34.58
N LYS A 644 -0.78 -63.38 33.35
CA LYS A 644 -0.20 -64.70 33.05
C LYS A 644 1.10 -64.97 33.80
N GLU A 645 1.90 -63.94 34.07
CA GLU A 645 3.23 -64.08 34.66
C GLU A 645 3.22 -64.01 36.20
N ALA A 646 2.37 -63.17 36.78
CA ALA A 646 2.50 -62.75 38.19
C ALA A 646 1.29 -63.08 39.09
N GLU A 647 0.21 -63.65 38.54
CA GLU A 647 -1.02 -63.88 39.30
C GLU A 647 -0.93 -65.13 40.20
N THR A 648 -1.47 -65.03 41.42
CA THR A 648 -1.50 -66.13 42.41
C THR A 648 -2.74 -67.04 42.32
N TRP A 649 -3.71 -66.68 41.48
CA TRP A 649 -4.95 -67.41 41.19
C TRP A 649 -5.87 -67.68 42.40
N ASN A 650 -5.66 -66.95 43.50
CA ASN A 650 -6.51 -67.05 44.69
C ASN A 650 -7.78 -66.20 44.55
N PRO A 651 -8.93 -66.66 45.07
CA PRO A 651 -10.14 -65.85 45.16
C PRO A 651 -9.89 -64.58 45.98
N LYS A 652 -10.34 -63.41 45.50
CA LYS A 652 -10.21 -62.15 46.24
C LYS A 652 -10.83 -62.20 47.64
N SER A 653 -12.01 -62.83 47.76
CA SER A 653 -12.72 -62.97 49.03
C SER A 653 -13.80 -64.05 48.94
N LYS A 654 -14.43 -64.40 50.07
CA LYS A 654 -15.57 -65.34 50.10
C LYS A 654 -16.80 -64.83 49.35
N SER A 655 -16.95 -63.51 49.19
CA SER A 655 -18.04 -62.88 48.42
C SER A 655 -17.68 -62.64 46.95
N GLU A 656 -16.39 -62.67 46.59
CA GLU A 656 -15.87 -62.47 45.24
C GLU A 656 -15.02 -63.68 44.83
N PRO A 657 -15.65 -64.77 44.33
CA PRO A 657 -14.98 -66.03 44.02
C PRO A 657 -14.26 -65.98 42.67
N TYR A 658 -13.50 -64.92 42.42
CA TYR A 658 -12.70 -64.72 41.21
C TYR A 658 -11.32 -64.13 41.55
N ALA A 659 -10.34 -64.38 40.68
CA ALA A 659 -8.96 -63.89 40.82
C ALA A 659 -8.86 -62.37 40.60
N GLN A 660 -7.78 -61.75 41.07
CA GLN A 660 -7.61 -60.30 41.00
C GLN A 660 -7.55 -59.80 39.56
N SER A 661 -6.80 -60.50 38.70
CA SER A 661 -6.73 -60.26 37.26
C SER A 661 -8.09 -60.19 36.57
N ALA A 662 -9.04 -61.07 36.91
CA ALA A 662 -10.38 -61.09 36.29
C ALA A 662 -11.16 -59.81 36.58
N GLY A 663 -11.03 -59.29 37.81
CA GLY A 663 -11.65 -58.02 38.20
C GLY A 663 -11.03 -56.82 37.49
N GLU A 664 -9.70 -56.80 37.33
CA GLU A 664 -8.97 -55.72 36.65
C GLU A 664 -9.24 -55.70 35.14
N LEU A 665 -9.22 -56.86 34.48
CA LEU A 665 -9.59 -57.00 33.06
C LEU A 665 -11.01 -56.52 32.78
N MET A 666 -11.96 -56.93 33.62
CA MET A 666 -13.36 -56.54 33.46
C MET A 666 -13.56 -55.05 33.74
N LYS A 667 -12.80 -54.48 34.69
CA LYS A 667 -12.82 -53.03 34.94
C LYS A 667 -12.30 -52.27 33.72
N LEU A 668 -11.11 -52.60 33.21
CA LEU A 668 -10.52 -51.96 32.03
C LEU A 668 -11.43 -52.04 30.79
N ALA A 669 -12.09 -53.19 30.58
CA ALA A 669 -13.03 -53.35 29.48
C ALA A 669 -14.31 -52.51 29.65
N ASN A 670 -14.86 -52.44 30.87
CA ASN A 670 -16.02 -51.58 31.13
C ASN A 670 -15.67 -50.09 30.99
N ASP A 671 -14.49 -49.69 31.47
CA ASP A 671 -13.97 -48.33 31.33
C ASP A 671 -13.79 -47.98 29.84
N ALA A 672 -13.20 -48.88 29.04
CA ALA A 672 -13.08 -48.71 27.60
C ALA A 672 -14.45 -48.58 26.90
N ILE A 673 -15.43 -49.42 27.24
CA ILE A 673 -16.77 -49.31 26.66
C ILE A 673 -17.44 -47.98 27.04
N ALA A 674 -17.34 -47.57 28.31
CA ALA A 674 -17.92 -46.31 28.78
C ALA A 674 -17.30 -45.11 28.06
N GLU A 675 -15.96 -45.04 28.01
CA GLU A 675 -15.23 -43.97 27.32
C GLU A 675 -15.56 -43.91 25.83
N PHE A 676 -15.68 -45.06 25.15
CA PHE A 676 -15.99 -45.12 23.73
C PHE A 676 -17.33 -44.46 23.39
N PHE A 677 -18.35 -44.62 24.24
CA PHE A 677 -19.68 -44.04 24.03
C PHE A 677 -19.82 -42.59 24.52
N GLU A 678 -18.87 -42.09 25.31
CA GLU A 678 -18.80 -40.68 25.72
C GLU A 678 -18.23 -39.77 24.61
N VAL A 679 -17.58 -40.34 23.58
CA VAL A 679 -17.08 -39.57 22.43
C VAL A 679 -18.26 -38.97 21.64
N PRO A 680 -18.32 -37.64 21.42
CA PRO A 680 -19.49 -36.95 20.87
C PRO A 680 -19.58 -37.03 19.34
N ILE A 681 -19.51 -38.24 18.78
CA ILE A 681 -19.56 -38.50 17.32
C ILE A 681 -20.63 -39.55 17.02
N GLY A 682 -21.12 -39.56 15.78
CA GLY A 682 -21.89 -40.69 15.24
C GLY A 682 -20.99 -41.92 15.11
N ILE A 683 -20.93 -42.75 16.15
CA ILE A 683 -20.24 -44.04 16.13
C ILE A 683 -20.92 -44.95 15.10
N THR A 684 -20.16 -45.46 14.12
CA THR A 684 -20.66 -46.41 13.13
C THR A 684 -20.75 -47.83 13.73
N GLU A 685 -21.62 -48.67 13.19
CA GLU A 685 -21.77 -50.05 13.66
C GLU A 685 -20.46 -50.84 13.52
N ASP A 686 -19.68 -50.58 12.48
CA ASP A 686 -18.38 -51.23 12.25
C ASP A 686 -17.38 -50.98 13.39
N LEU A 687 -17.28 -49.74 13.89
CA LEU A 687 -16.37 -49.41 14.99
C LEU A 687 -16.79 -50.05 16.31
N VAL A 688 -18.10 -50.20 16.54
CA VAL A 688 -18.61 -50.95 17.69
C VAL A 688 -18.21 -52.42 17.57
N HIS A 689 -18.25 -52.96 16.35
CA HIS A 689 -17.85 -54.34 16.07
C HIS A 689 -16.35 -54.54 16.33
N ASP A 690 -15.50 -53.65 15.81
CA ASP A 690 -14.05 -53.71 16.00
C ASP A 690 -13.67 -53.77 17.50
N LEU A 691 -14.26 -52.91 18.34
CA LEU A 691 -14.01 -52.91 19.78
C LEU A 691 -14.55 -54.18 20.46
N ALA A 692 -15.76 -54.61 20.09
CA ALA A 692 -16.39 -55.78 20.70
C ALA A 692 -15.66 -57.07 20.36
N GLU A 693 -15.24 -57.24 19.11
CA GLU A 693 -14.46 -58.39 18.63
C GLU A 693 -13.08 -58.42 19.28
N GLY A 694 -12.39 -57.27 19.38
CA GLY A 694 -11.11 -57.16 20.06
C GLY A 694 -11.18 -57.56 21.54
N LEU A 695 -12.19 -57.08 22.27
CA LEU A 695 -12.42 -57.48 23.67
C LEU A 695 -12.78 -58.95 23.80
N GLU A 696 -13.62 -59.48 22.89
CA GLU A 696 -13.96 -60.90 22.86
C GLU A 696 -12.72 -61.77 22.71
N GLN A 697 -11.82 -61.43 21.77
CA GLN A 697 -10.59 -62.17 21.54
C GLN A 697 -9.69 -62.20 22.79
N LEU A 698 -9.52 -61.06 23.48
CA LEU A 698 -8.74 -60.97 24.71
C LEU A 698 -9.35 -61.80 25.85
N PHE A 699 -10.69 -61.81 25.98
CA PHE A 699 -11.36 -62.65 26.96
C PHE A 699 -11.28 -64.14 26.63
N GLN A 700 -11.34 -64.52 25.36
CA GLN A 700 -11.13 -65.89 24.92
C GLN A 700 -9.71 -66.35 25.24
N GLU A 701 -8.71 -65.50 25.03
CA GLU A 701 -7.32 -65.79 25.37
C GLU A 701 -7.12 -65.98 26.88
N TYR A 702 -7.68 -65.09 27.71
CA TYR A 702 -7.65 -65.22 29.17
C TYR A 702 -8.29 -66.53 29.65
N THR A 703 -9.50 -66.82 29.18
CA THR A 703 -10.22 -68.03 29.61
C THR A 703 -9.56 -69.32 29.15
N THR A 704 -8.93 -69.33 27.97
CA THR A 704 -8.16 -70.47 27.47
C THR A 704 -6.90 -70.70 28.31
N PHE A 705 -6.19 -69.62 28.66
CA PHE A 705 -5.03 -69.70 29.54
C PHE A 705 -5.42 -70.25 30.93
N VAL A 706 -6.45 -69.70 31.56
CA VAL A 706 -6.92 -70.17 32.87
C VAL A 706 -7.37 -71.64 32.83
N ALA A 707 -8.02 -72.06 31.74
CA ALA A 707 -8.37 -73.46 31.56
C ALA A 707 -7.15 -74.38 31.52
N SER A 708 -6.04 -73.93 30.91
CA SER A 708 -4.77 -74.69 30.88
C SER A 708 -4.05 -74.76 32.23
N CYS A 709 -4.24 -73.77 33.11
CA CYS A 709 -3.71 -73.82 34.47
C CYS A 709 -4.32 -74.94 35.31
N GLY A 710 -5.55 -75.37 35.01
CA GLY A 710 -6.22 -76.48 35.69
C GLY A 710 -5.74 -77.87 35.27
N GLU A 711 -5.02 -78.00 34.15
CA GLU A 711 -4.53 -79.29 33.64
C GLU A 711 -3.24 -79.76 34.32
N PHE A 712 -2.48 -78.85 34.96
CA PHE A 712 -1.23 -79.19 35.66
C PHE A 712 -1.41 -79.68 37.11
N GLU A 713 -2.61 -79.57 37.68
CA GLU A 713 -2.86 -79.93 39.09
C GLU A 713 -3.89 -81.06 39.28
N THR A 714 -4.19 -81.84 38.24
CA THR A 714 -5.11 -82.99 38.34
C THR A 714 -4.58 -84.28 37.70
N GLU A 715 -3.44 -84.77 38.20
CA GLU A 715 -3.30 -86.21 38.42
C GLU A 715 -3.90 -86.57 39.79
N LEU A 716 -5.24 -86.59 39.90
CA LEU A 716 -6.03 -87.56 40.69
C LEU A 716 -7.55 -87.26 40.59
N HIS A 717 -8.25 -88.18 39.90
CA HIS A 717 -9.69 -88.51 39.94
C HIS A 717 -10.78 -87.53 39.43
N PRO A 718 -11.85 -88.05 38.76
CA PRO A 718 -12.74 -87.27 37.90
C PRO A 718 -14.18 -87.15 38.43
N TYR A 719 -14.85 -85.99 38.34
CA TYR A 719 -16.32 -85.89 38.25
C TYR A 719 -16.80 -84.52 37.71
N ALA A 720 -17.55 -84.56 36.59
CA ALA A 720 -18.67 -83.67 36.15
C ALA A 720 -18.48 -82.12 36.16
N SER A 721 -18.98 -81.30 35.22
CA SER A 721 -20.09 -81.44 34.26
C SER A 721 -19.96 -80.42 33.11
N SER A 722 -20.43 -80.84 31.93
CA SER A 722 -20.50 -80.04 30.68
C SER A 722 -21.69 -79.06 30.64
N SER A 723 -22.43 -78.84 31.74
CA SER A 723 -23.68 -78.08 31.71
C SER A 723 -23.53 -76.58 32.06
N HIS A 724 -22.49 -76.19 32.80
CA HIS A 724 -22.32 -74.78 33.24
C HIS A 724 -21.76 -73.84 32.15
N LYS A 725 -20.95 -74.34 31.21
CA LYS A 725 -20.32 -73.52 30.14
C LYS A 725 -21.34 -72.96 29.13
N MET A 726 -22.48 -73.63 28.94
CA MET A 726 -23.56 -73.19 28.03
C MET A 726 -24.41 -72.05 28.63
N GLN A 727 -24.65 -72.06 29.95
CA GLN A 727 -25.47 -71.03 30.61
C GLN A 727 -24.74 -69.69 30.78
N GLN A 728 -23.41 -69.69 30.85
CA GLN A 728 -22.63 -68.46 31.03
C GLN A 728 -22.46 -67.69 29.71
N ARG A 729 -22.29 -68.40 28.58
CA ARG A 729 -22.30 -67.81 27.22
C ARG A 729 -23.62 -67.12 26.87
N LEU A 730 -24.75 -67.63 27.34
CA LEU A 730 -26.07 -67.01 27.13
C LEU A 730 -26.29 -65.77 28.00
N LYS A 731 -25.67 -65.68 29.19
CA LYS A 731 -25.79 -64.52 30.09
C LYS A 731 -24.99 -63.31 29.63
N VAL A 732 -23.78 -63.50 29.08
CA VAL A 732 -22.95 -62.41 28.55
C VAL A 732 -23.59 -61.77 27.30
N ARG A 733 -24.10 -62.59 26.38
CA ARG A 733 -24.87 -62.10 25.21
C ARG A 733 -26.16 -61.37 25.61
N LYS A 734 -26.80 -61.78 26.71
CA LYS A 734 -28.01 -61.11 27.23
C LYS A 734 -27.69 -59.77 27.89
N ALA A 735 -26.61 -59.69 28.67
CA ALA A 735 -26.14 -58.44 29.29
C ALA A 735 -25.72 -57.39 28.24
N PHE A 736 -25.08 -57.82 27.14
CA PHE A 736 -24.72 -56.93 26.03
C PHE A 736 -25.96 -56.37 25.30
N LYS A 737 -26.97 -57.21 25.06
CA LYS A 737 -28.27 -56.78 24.50
C LYS A 737 -29.05 -55.85 25.44
N GLU A 738 -29.04 -56.13 26.74
CA GLU A 738 -29.75 -55.31 27.75
C GLU A 738 -29.06 -53.95 27.95
N SER A 739 -27.73 -53.89 27.94
CA SER A 739 -26.96 -52.64 28.00
C SER A 739 -27.17 -51.76 26.75
N HIS A 740 -27.12 -52.35 25.56
CA HIS A 740 -27.44 -51.66 24.30
C HIS A 740 -28.87 -51.09 24.30
N THR A 741 -29.84 -51.84 24.83
CA THR A 741 -31.26 -51.44 24.88
C THR A 741 -31.48 -50.33 25.93
N MET A 742 -30.86 -50.43 27.11
CA MET A 742 -30.93 -49.43 28.17
C MET A 742 -30.24 -48.12 27.77
N HIS A 743 -29.13 -48.18 27.04
CA HIS A 743 -28.43 -46.99 26.53
C HIS A 743 -29.23 -46.29 25.42
N CYS A 744 -29.87 -47.04 24.52
CA CYS A 744 -30.79 -46.48 23.52
C CYS A 744 -32.03 -45.81 24.15
N LEU A 745 -32.56 -46.38 25.24
CA LEU A 745 -33.65 -45.80 26.01
C LEU A 745 -33.21 -44.54 26.78
N ARG A 746 -31.99 -44.51 27.32
CA ARG A 746 -31.41 -43.35 28.01
C ARG A 746 -31.16 -42.18 27.05
N ARG A 747 -30.64 -42.42 25.84
CA ARG A 747 -30.54 -41.41 24.76
C ARG A 747 -31.89 -40.85 24.31
N ARG A 748 -32.95 -41.67 24.27
CA ARG A 748 -34.32 -41.20 23.99
C ARG A 748 -34.91 -40.33 25.12
N SER A 749 -34.51 -40.56 26.37
CA SER A 749 -34.98 -39.80 27.53
C SER A 749 -34.29 -38.45 27.74
N GLN A 750 -33.11 -38.24 27.13
CA GLN A 750 -32.32 -37.00 27.26
C GLN A 750 -32.48 -36.03 26.07
N GLN A 751 -33.33 -36.33 25.08
CA GLN A 751 -33.77 -35.33 24.10
C GLN A 751 -34.92 -34.49 24.67
N PRO A 752 -34.81 -33.16 24.80
CA PRO A 752 -35.95 -32.30 25.05
C PRO A 752 -36.93 -32.38 23.87
N GLN A 753 -38.22 -32.46 24.19
CA GLN A 753 -39.34 -32.59 23.26
C GLN A 753 -39.28 -31.64 22.05
N ARG A 754 -38.94 -32.18 20.87
CA ARG A 754 -39.43 -31.66 19.57
C ARG A 754 -40.47 -32.63 19.01
N ARG A 755 -41.59 -32.80 19.71
CA ARG A 755 -42.86 -33.36 19.19
C ARG A 755 -44.02 -33.18 20.18
N ARG A 756 -44.31 -31.93 20.52
CA ARG A 756 -45.64 -31.49 20.99
C ARG A 756 -46.01 -30.21 20.26
N LEU A 757 -46.40 -30.37 19.00
CA LEU A 757 -47.18 -29.40 18.22
C LEU A 757 -47.75 -30.15 17.00
N ARG A 758 -48.59 -31.14 17.29
CA ARG A 758 -49.60 -31.72 16.39
C ARG A 758 -50.45 -32.62 17.28
N HIS A 759 -51.75 -32.41 17.26
CA HIS A 759 -52.79 -33.01 18.12
C HIS A 759 -53.15 -32.23 19.39
N LEU A 760 -53.55 -30.97 19.19
CA LEU A 760 -54.79 -30.45 19.77
C LEU A 760 -55.49 -29.63 18.69
N ARG A 761 -56.83 -29.76 18.66
CA ARG A 761 -57.82 -29.20 17.70
C ARG A 761 -58.12 -30.05 16.45
N ARG A 762 -58.95 -31.07 16.67
CA ARG A 762 -60.07 -31.37 15.76
C ARG A 762 -61.21 -30.37 16.06
N PRO A 763 -61.93 -29.84 15.07
CA PRO A 763 -63.28 -29.29 15.25
C PRO A 763 -64.36 -30.37 14.99
N PRO A 764 -65.62 -30.16 15.43
CA PRO A 764 -66.70 -31.16 15.40
C PRO A 764 -67.52 -31.14 14.09
N PRO A 765 -68.44 -32.12 13.86
CA PRO A 765 -69.22 -32.19 12.62
C PRO A 765 -70.66 -31.62 12.69
N THR A 766 -71.10 -31.11 11.52
CA THR A 766 -72.46 -30.98 10.92
C THR A 766 -73.57 -30.14 11.59
N SER A 767 -74.11 -29.12 10.87
CA SER A 767 -75.38 -29.22 10.10
C SER A 767 -75.88 -27.86 9.50
N LEU A 768 -76.56 -27.95 8.33
CA LEU A 768 -77.64 -27.12 7.74
C LEU A 768 -77.37 -25.88 6.83
N HIS A 769 -77.92 -26.03 5.61
CA HIS A 769 -78.57 -25.09 4.66
C HIS A 769 -77.80 -24.00 3.86
N GLU A 770 -77.60 -24.30 2.56
CA GLU A 770 -77.96 -23.58 1.29
C GLU A 770 -78.60 -22.15 1.34
N PRO A 771 -78.64 -21.34 0.22
CA PRO A 771 -78.51 -21.72 -1.20
C PRO A 771 -77.84 -20.72 -2.21
N ARG A 772 -77.76 -21.19 -3.48
CA ARG A 772 -77.85 -20.50 -4.79
C ARG A 772 -76.58 -20.25 -5.64
N HIS A 773 -76.47 -21.14 -6.63
CA HIS A 773 -75.95 -21.01 -8.01
C HIS A 773 -76.53 -19.82 -8.82
N PRO A 774 -76.03 -19.43 -10.04
CA PRO A 774 -75.45 -20.31 -11.07
C PRO A 774 -74.21 -19.87 -11.88
N THR A 775 -73.61 -20.92 -12.46
CA THR A 775 -72.84 -21.19 -13.71
C THR A 775 -73.06 -20.25 -14.93
N PRO A 776 -72.42 -20.41 -16.13
CA PRO A 776 -71.59 -21.57 -16.63
C PRO A 776 -70.37 -21.32 -17.59
N LEU A 777 -69.65 -22.44 -17.86
CA LEU A 777 -69.03 -22.95 -19.12
C LEU A 777 -67.80 -22.22 -19.74
N HIS A 778 -66.74 -22.85 -20.27
CA HIS A 778 -66.66 -24.04 -21.14
C HIS A 778 -65.24 -24.68 -21.14
N SER A 779 -65.17 -26.00 -21.32
CA SER A 779 -64.06 -26.74 -21.97
C SER A 779 -64.62 -27.41 -23.24
N PRO A 780 -63.81 -27.84 -24.23
CA PRO A 780 -63.40 -29.28 -24.35
C PRO A 780 -61.99 -29.49 -25.00
N GLN A 781 -61.14 -30.44 -24.57
CA GLN A 781 -60.93 -31.86 -24.98
C GLN A 781 -60.23 -32.19 -26.33
N HIS A 782 -59.28 -33.15 -26.25
CA HIS A 782 -58.79 -34.17 -27.23
C HIS A 782 -57.98 -33.68 -28.48
N SER A 783 -56.96 -34.34 -29.06
CA SER A 783 -56.44 -35.72 -29.05
C SER A 783 -55.06 -35.88 -29.78
N THR A 784 -54.39 -37.02 -29.52
CA THR A 784 -53.60 -37.91 -30.44
C THR A 784 -52.16 -37.60 -30.95
N LEU A 785 -51.26 -38.54 -30.59
CA LEU A 785 -49.98 -39.02 -31.19
C LEU A 785 -50.15 -39.58 -32.64
N PRO A 786 -49.10 -39.82 -33.50
CA PRO A 786 -48.03 -40.84 -33.29
C PRO A 786 -46.63 -40.66 -33.97
N LYS A 787 -45.82 -41.72 -33.79
CA LYS A 787 -44.39 -42.06 -34.05
C LYS A 787 -43.88 -42.15 -35.52
N LEU A 788 -42.56 -42.42 -35.62
CA LEU A 788 -41.68 -43.06 -36.67
C LEU A 788 -40.78 -42.06 -37.44
N SER A 789 -39.53 -42.30 -37.87
CA SER A 789 -38.50 -43.37 -37.76
C SER A 789 -37.19 -42.86 -38.43
N ALA A 790 -36.05 -43.50 -38.13
CA ALA A 790 -34.70 -43.26 -38.70
C ALA A 790 -34.57 -43.64 -40.21
N PRO A 791 -33.44 -43.36 -40.93
CA PRO A 791 -32.24 -44.22 -40.84
C PRO A 791 -30.84 -43.57 -41.09
N LEU A 792 -29.78 -44.32 -40.74
CA LEU A 792 -28.34 -44.26 -41.14
C LEU A 792 -28.17 -44.79 -42.60
N PRO A 793 -27.03 -44.63 -43.36
CA PRO A 793 -25.68 -45.06 -42.91
C PRO A 793 -24.39 -44.45 -43.55
N GLN A 794 -23.23 -44.88 -43.00
CA GLN A 794 -21.93 -45.23 -43.63
C GLN A 794 -20.72 -44.25 -43.78
N GLN A 795 -19.61 -44.73 -43.17
CA GLN A 795 -18.21 -44.87 -43.63
C GLN A 795 -17.09 -43.84 -43.31
N ILE A 796 -15.98 -44.43 -42.86
CA ILE A 796 -14.65 -43.94 -42.43
C ILE A 796 -13.70 -44.02 -43.66
N PRO A 797 -12.56 -43.30 -43.76
CA PRO A 797 -11.29 -43.86 -43.27
C PRO A 797 -10.30 -42.84 -42.62
N ARG A 798 -9.37 -43.43 -41.87
CA ARG A 798 -8.19 -42.88 -41.18
C ARG A 798 -7.14 -42.27 -42.13
N SER A 799 -6.35 -41.33 -41.63
CA SER A 799 -4.87 -41.36 -41.75
C SER A 799 -4.18 -40.34 -40.81
N LYS A 800 -3.18 -40.84 -40.08
CA LYS A 800 -2.04 -40.11 -39.45
C LYS A 800 -0.92 -39.94 -40.51
N PRO A 801 0.10 -39.08 -40.32
CA PRO A 801 1.13 -39.17 -39.27
C PRO A 801 0.90 -38.26 -38.07
#